data_AF-A0A1W9MAN9-F1
#
_entry.id   AF-A0A1W9MAN9-F1
#
_cell.length_a   1.000
_cell.length_b   1.000
_cell.length_c   1.000
_cell.angle_alpha   90.00
_cell.angle_beta   90.00
_cell.angle_gamma   90.00
#
_symmetry.space_group_name_H-M   'P 1'
#
loop_
_entity.id
_entity.type
_entity.pdbx_description
1 polymer ?
#
loop_
_entity_poly.entity_id
_entity_poly.type
_entity_poly.pdbx_seq_one_letter_code
_entity_poly.pdbx_strand_id
1 'polypeptide(L)'
;MKISILISILWLIFAMICYAEERQIGFIEDFSLSKNRPDVLKQLIPGTEDYYFYHALDAQHRKDFDTVHQLTGQWIKQHGYTERLKQITHRQALLEYGKNPKKSLEYIRQELDLRFDHQKEVTGPKSDIPSALNSELISFSALQQQAFSRYENLDGIEDAGLDMLKSDELDPVRRRDFLRRLQRPDMSNLAKIIIDDLKYKDSGGFGSFPIHYQLLKSQLDECRKLMPDLADNSNFVRAYLSKLLPGDDVDLRYDMAEKRAYLERLWTYAKGLSPAHNSLKIHALYALLDLNRREGNYDAVLFMEYVRLPRNTSYIKPEYLNQSEFRRSVADLNADFRNSTRLSAIGSDEELVRDYLSHFFIKADNFKEYAPYIRDTWLKDVFAETKIVNGIGNSEQWYSAADIQKYQALRDRIDIDFTLSSKTLYGADDPVSLDLYIKNVKTLIVKVFEVNAFNYYLAKGGEVDTAIALDGLTATHETVVNYDDPPFRRVLRNFKFEQINRPGVFVAEMIGNGKSSRALIRKATLYALEKIGPAGHEFTIIDDKKQKHLQAKIWLKGREYTPDKDGIIIIPFSTQPGRESFVIKDGDFCAPAGFNHLAEDYKLKAGFYTDRESLLKGMNAKILIRPTLTLNGRPISLSLLEDVRLSIESADHDGVSSSREISDFKLFEDKESVFEFHVPDKLANIRFTLTAKVKNISRDKKEDLSDSANFALNGIETTLSTEDIFLSHADAEYLLEALGKNGEPKAYRPISFEIKHRCFRETIPVSLQSDVQGRIKLGKLENIEWIRASLGSVSHTWFPSKAFVRYPANIHAKAGETIRLPIPHNFALSTLHFALFERRGSTYFANRSDAGSVKNGVLEISGLEAGDYDIFLKDSNVKIALRLTKGEEIGGCIAGNRILETRELKALGIRKIDVSKASITVSLEGSSEFTRVHAVATRFMPAFSMFSKLNTIAIPEPYLIQPAPPQSFYVAGRDIGDEYRYILDRKYAKKFPGNMLSRPELLLNPWSIRKTETATDTAGAGEGVASYKPTDSLSRTGQWAVEKAVAGMDNFSGMDFLGEGAVILANLKPDEKGQIVIDRKLLGFHQQIHLLAVDPLNTAYQEVSLPESPVKKRDLRLVKSFDAKKHFIEQRRTDLTPQPPSLKGKGEKAE
;
A
#
# COMPACT_ATOMS: atom_id res chain seq x y z
N MET A 1 -19.98 40.93 1.95
CA MET A 1 -20.40 41.71 3.14
C MET A 1 -21.88 42.10 3.18
N LYS A 2 -22.62 42.22 2.04
CA LYS A 2 -24.06 42.54 2.06
C LYS A 2 -25.02 41.33 2.24
N ILE A 3 -24.55 40.09 2.09
CA ILE A 3 -25.38 38.87 2.22
C ILE A 3 -25.53 38.43 3.69
N SER A 4 -24.50 38.60 4.53
CA SER A 4 -24.59 38.28 5.97
C SER A 4 -25.52 39.22 6.76
N ILE A 5 -25.71 40.45 6.28
CA ILE A 5 -26.65 41.42 6.88
C ILE A 5 -28.10 41.04 6.52
N LEU A 6 -28.35 40.54 5.31
CA LEU A 6 -29.69 40.07 4.91
C LEU A 6 -30.10 38.80 5.67
N ILE A 7 -29.16 37.89 5.93
CA ILE A 7 -29.41 36.66 6.69
C ILE A 7 -29.62 36.96 8.18
N SER A 8 -28.90 37.94 8.74
CA SER A 8 -29.10 38.37 10.13
C SER A 8 -30.46 39.08 10.34
N ILE A 9 -30.93 39.82 9.35
CA ILE A 9 -32.27 40.44 9.37
C ILE A 9 -33.36 39.37 9.20
N LEU A 10 -33.13 38.33 8.39
CA LEU A 10 -34.06 37.20 8.27
C LEU A 10 -34.17 36.41 9.59
N TRP A 11 -33.06 36.25 10.31
CA TRP A 11 -33.03 35.63 11.65
C TRP A 11 -33.70 36.50 12.72
N LEU A 12 -33.58 37.83 12.63
CA LEU A 12 -34.27 38.74 13.55
C LEU A 12 -35.79 38.76 13.32
N ILE A 13 -36.24 38.61 12.07
CA ILE A 13 -37.67 38.50 11.76
C ILE A 13 -38.22 37.14 12.21
N PHE A 14 -37.43 36.06 12.09
CA PHE A 14 -37.81 34.74 12.62
C PHE A 14 -37.86 34.73 14.16
N ALA A 15 -36.95 35.44 14.82
CA ALA A 15 -36.96 35.63 16.28
C ALA A 15 -38.11 36.51 16.77
N MET A 16 -38.56 37.51 15.98
CA MET A 16 -39.76 38.30 16.33
C MET A 16 -41.07 37.54 16.12
N ILE A 17 -41.12 36.53 15.24
CA ILE A 17 -42.29 35.65 15.12
C ILE A 17 -42.40 34.71 16.33
N CYS A 18 -41.28 34.36 16.97
CA CYS A 18 -41.29 33.63 18.26
C CYS A 18 -41.73 34.50 19.46
N TYR A 19 -41.72 35.84 19.35
CA TYR A 19 -42.24 36.73 20.40
C TYR A 19 -43.76 36.98 20.33
N ALA A 20 -44.48 36.26 19.46
CA ALA A 20 -45.94 36.19 19.51
C ALA A 20 -46.48 35.06 20.42
N GLU A 21 -45.61 34.25 21.05
CA GLU A 21 -46.01 33.15 21.95
C GLU A 21 -46.32 33.59 23.39
N GLU A 22 -46.05 34.84 23.77
CA GLU A 22 -46.32 35.33 25.14
C GLU A 22 -47.84 35.40 25.46
N ARG A 23 -48.73 35.31 24.46
CA ARG A 23 -50.19 35.14 24.69
C ARG A 23 -50.64 33.68 24.82
N GLN A 24 -49.86 32.69 24.36
CA GLN A 24 -50.28 31.29 24.39
C GLN A 24 -50.26 30.69 25.80
N ILE A 25 -49.28 31.05 26.63
CA ILE A 25 -49.25 30.60 28.03
C ILE A 25 -50.44 31.17 28.80
N GLY A 26 -50.75 32.46 28.61
CA GLY A 26 -51.86 33.15 29.29
C GLY A 26 -53.23 32.52 29.00
N PHE A 27 -53.56 32.26 27.73
CA PHE A 27 -54.84 31.63 27.39
C PHE A 27 -54.96 30.20 27.94
N ILE A 28 -53.91 29.39 27.82
CA ILE A 28 -53.90 27.99 28.30
C ILE A 28 -54.03 27.93 29.82
N GLU A 29 -53.33 28.80 30.52
CA GLU A 29 -53.40 28.93 31.98
C GLU A 29 -54.79 29.41 32.43
N ASP A 30 -55.33 30.47 31.80
CA ASP A 30 -56.68 30.97 32.06
C ASP A 30 -57.74 29.91 31.79
N PHE A 31 -57.64 29.16 30.69
CA PHE A 31 -58.58 28.07 30.38
C PHE A 31 -58.48 26.90 31.38
N SER A 32 -57.26 26.57 31.82
CA SER A 32 -57.02 25.45 32.74
C SER A 32 -57.47 25.77 34.17
N LEU A 33 -57.22 26.99 34.65
CA LEU A 33 -57.48 27.44 36.01
C LEU A 33 -58.85 28.13 36.21
N SER A 34 -59.52 28.57 35.15
CA SER A 34 -60.80 29.28 35.27
C SER A 34 -61.92 28.38 35.79
N LYS A 35 -62.71 28.93 36.74
CA LYS A 35 -63.97 28.35 37.21
C LYS A 35 -65.11 28.52 36.19
N ASN A 36 -64.97 29.43 35.23
CA ASN A 36 -65.95 29.68 34.16
C ASN A 36 -65.26 29.68 32.78
N ARG A 37 -64.91 28.49 32.29
CA ARG A 37 -64.26 28.29 30.98
C ARG A 37 -65.02 28.88 29.78
N PRO A 38 -66.38 28.89 29.73
CA PRO A 38 -67.12 29.57 28.68
C PRO A 38 -66.78 31.04 28.47
N ASP A 39 -66.39 31.78 29.52
CA ASP A 39 -65.99 33.19 29.37
C ASP A 39 -64.59 33.34 28.78
N VAL A 40 -63.68 32.41 29.10
CA VAL A 40 -62.33 32.36 28.52
C VAL A 40 -62.39 31.98 27.04
N LEU A 41 -63.24 31.01 26.68
CA LEU A 41 -63.44 30.57 25.30
C LEU A 41 -63.89 31.69 24.35
N LYS A 42 -64.58 32.75 24.83
CA LYS A 42 -64.96 33.92 24.03
C LYS A 42 -63.77 34.71 23.48
N GLN A 43 -62.57 34.52 24.04
CA GLN A 43 -61.35 35.16 23.55
C GLN A 43 -60.82 34.49 22.27
N LEU A 44 -61.29 33.29 21.94
CA LEU A 44 -60.89 32.56 20.73
C LEU A 44 -61.67 33.05 19.51
N ILE A 45 -60.98 33.18 18.38
CA ILE A 45 -61.57 33.62 17.12
C ILE A 45 -62.40 32.47 16.52
N PRO A 46 -63.73 32.63 16.33
CA PRO A 46 -64.58 31.59 15.76
C PRO A 46 -64.07 31.07 14.41
N GLY A 47 -64.08 29.75 14.24
CA GLY A 47 -63.65 29.09 13.01
C GLY A 47 -62.14 28.87 12.86
N THR A 48 -61.32 29.26 13.84
CA THR A 48 -59.90 28.87 13.91
C THR A 48 -59.72 27.47 14.51
N GLU A 49 -58.56 26.83 14.32
CA GLU A 49 -58.27 25.54 14.97
C GLU A 49 -58.25 25.62 16.50
N ASP A 50 -57.72 26.71 17.08
CA ASP A 50 -57.75 26.93 18.53
C ASP A 50 -59.18 26.98 19.05
N TYR A 51 -60.07 27.70 18.35
CA TYR A 51 -61.50 27.71 18.67
C TYR A 51 -62.08 26.29 18.70
N TYR A 52 -61.93 25.51 17.64
CA TYR A 52 -62.49 24.15 17.62
C TYR A 52 -61.87 23.23 18.67
N PHE A 53 -60.55 23.31 18.88
CA PHE A 53 -59.85 22.46 19.85
C PHE A 53 -60.30 22.72 21.28
N TYR A 54 -60.26 23.97 21.75
CA TYR A 54 -60.60 24.28 23.14
C TYR A 54 -62.10 24.21 23.42
N HIS A 55 -62.97 24.53 22.45
CA HIS A 55 -64.41 24.31 22.60
C HIS A 55 -64.76 22.81 22.64
N ALA A 56 -64.11 21.98 21.81
CA ALA A 56 -64.29 20.53 21.86
C ALA A 56 -63.73 19.95 23.17
N LEU A 57 -62.58 20.43 23.65
CA LEU A 57 -61.96 20.00 24.90
C LEU A 57 -62.83 20.35 26.12
N ASP A 58 -63.40 21.56 26.16
CA ASP A 58 -64.34 21.95 27.21
C ASP A 58 -65.63 21.11 27.17
N ALA A 59 -66.19 20.87 25.98
CA ALA A 59 -67.34 20.00 25.80
C ALA A 59 -67.04 18.56 26.28
N GLN A 60 -65.83 18.04 26.01
CA GLN A 60 -65.36 16.76 26.57
C GLN A 60 -65.31 16.78 28.10
N HIS A 61 -64.79 17.85 28.72
CA HIS A 61 -64.76 17.99 30.18
C HIS A 61 -66.17 18.03 30.79
N ARG A 62 -67.13 18.65 30.10
CA ARG A 62 -68.55 18.69 30.49
C ARG A 62 -69.32 17.41 30.12
N LYS A 63 -68.68 16.45 29.45
CA LYS A 63 -69.29 15.22 28.91
C LYS A 63 -70.43 15.49 27.90
N ASP A 64 -70.37 16.63 27.23
CA ASP A 64 -71.29 17.09 26.20
C ASP A 64 -70.80 16.63 24.82
N PHE A 65 -70.93 15.33 24.59
CA PHE A 65 -70.32 14.65 23.46
C PHE A 65 -70.98 14.96 22.11
N ASP A 66 -72.27 15.27 22.09
CA ASP A 66 -72.97 15.65 20.87
C ASP A 66 -72.42 16.96 20.31
N THR A 67 -72.11 17.92 21.20
CA THR A 67 -71.43 19.16 20.84
C THR A 67 -70.02 18.91 20.30
N VAL A 68 -69.28 17.94 20.86
CA VAL A 68 -67.97 17.53 20.32
C VAL A 68 -68.10 17.01 18.90
N HIS A 69 -69.07 16.14 18.60
CA HIS A 69 -69.29 15.62 17.24
C HIS A 69 -69.68 16.70 16.24
N GLN A 70 -70.50 17.68 16.67
CA GLN A 70 -70.85 18.83 15.84
C GLN A 70 -69.62 19.70 15.54
N LEU A 71 -68.82 20.01 16.57
CA LEU A 71 -67.61 20.82 16.43
C LEU A 71 -66.55 20.12 15.59
N THR A 72 -66.28 18.83 15.79
CA THR A 72 -65.32 18.08 14.98
C THR A 72 -65.79 17.94 13.53
N GLY A 73 -67.09 17.75 13.29
CA GLY A 73 -67.66 17.73 11.94
C GLY A 73 -67.53 19.08 11.21
N GLN A 74 -67.70 20.20 11.91
CA GLN A 74 -67.46 21.54 11.37
C GLN A 74 -65.97 21.79 11.15
N TRP A 75 -65.14 21.39 12.10
CA TRP A 75 -63.68 21.49 12.02
C TRP A 75 -63.13 20.75 10.79
N ILE A 76 -63.54 19.50 10.57
CA ILE A 76 -63.14 18.71 9.38
C ILE A 76 -63.52 19.42 8.08
N LYS A 77 -64.72 20.01 8.01
CA LYS A 77 -65.17 20.75 6.82
C LYS A 77 -64.35 22.00 6.53
N GLN A 78 -63.79 22.64 7.56
CA GLN A 78 -63.11 23.92 7.44
C GLN A 78 -61.58 23.79 7.33
N HIS A 79 -60.97 22.84 8.04
CA HIS A 79 -59.51 22.67 8.11
C HIS A 79 -59.00 21.27 7.73
N GLY A 80 -59.90 20.34 7.39
CA GLY A 80 -59.52 18.95 7.09
C GLY A 80 -59.12 18.16 8.33
N TYR A 81 -58.33 17.09 8.13
CA TYR A 81 -57.84 16.24 9.21
C TYR A 81 -56.48 16.75 9.72
N THR A 82 -56.44 17.27 10.94
CA THR A 82 -55.23 17.82 11.57
C THR A 82 -54.81 17.05 12.82
N GLU A 83 -53.56 17.20 13.27
CA GLU A 83 -53.04 16.52 14.47
C GLU A 83 -53.83 16.86 15.74
N ARG A 84 -54.31 18.10 15.87
CA ARG A 84 -55.13 18.54 17.00
C ARG A 84 -56.54 17.95 16.98
N LEU A 85 -57.15 17.85 15.80
CA LEU A 85 -58.40 17.13 15.63
C LEU A 85 -58.22 15.65 15.99
N LYS A 86 -57.11 15.04 15.55
CA LYS A 86 -56.77 13.66 15.85
C LYS A 86 -56.68 13.43 17.36
N GLN A 87 -56.00 14.31 18.09
CA GLN A 87 -55.92 14.28 19.56
C GLN A 87 -57.30 14.34 20.24
N ILE A 88 -58.18 15.25 19.79
CA ILE A 88 -59.56 15.36 20.32
C ILE A 88 -60.37 14.10 20.00
N THR A 89 -60.23 13.56 18.79
CA THR A 89 -60.95 12.36 18.34
C THR A 89 -60.48 11.11 19.09
N HIS A 90 -59.18 10.97 19.37
CA HIS A 90 -58.61 9.94 20.25
C HIS A 90 -59.21 10.02 21.66
N ARG A 91 -59.20 11.22 22.27
CA ARG A 91 -59.86 11.44 23.56
C ARG A 91 -61.35 11.10 23.53
N GLN A 92 -62.05 11.51 22.46
CA GLN A 92 -63.49 11.30 22.33
C GLN A 92 -63.82 9.80 22.29
N ALA A 93 -63.08 9.03 21.49
CA ALA A 93 -63.24 7.59 21.41
C ALA A 93 -63.06 6.91 22.79
N LEU A 94 -62.08 7.36 23.58
CA LEU A 94 -61.88 6.83 24.94
C LEU A 94 -62.97 7.28 25.93
N LEU A 95 -63.39 8.54 25.90
CA LEU A 95 -64.42 9.09 26.79
C LEU A 95 -65.80 8.49 26.52
N GLU A 96 -66.11 8.16 25.26
CA GLU A 96 -67.36 7.51 24.85
C GLU A 96 -67.36 6.00 25.04
N TYR A 97 -66.24 5.40 25.46
CA TYR A 97 -66.13 3.95 25.61
C TYR A 97 -67.25 3.37 26.48
N GLY A 98 -67.61 4.04 27.58
CA GLY A 98 -68.70 3.59 28.46
C GLY A 98 -70.09 3.66 27.83
N LYS A 99 -70.31 4.50 26.81
CA LYS A 99 -71.59 4.64 26.09
C LYS A 99 -71.65 3.76 24.83
N ASN A 100 -70.55 3.64 24.08
CA ASN A 100 -70.49 2.85 22.85
C ASN A 100 -69.13 2.13 22.70
N PRO A 101 -68.91 1.05 23.50
CA PRO A 101 -67.63 0.34 23.50
C PRO A 101 -67.22 -0.17 22.12
N LYS A 102 -68.20 -0.64 21.32
CA LYS A 102 -67.94 -1.22 19.99
C LYS A 102 -67.37 -0.19 19.02
N LYS A 103 -67.90 1.03 18.99
CA LYS A 103 -67.42 2.10 18.11
C LYS A 103 -66.01 2.57 18.53
N SER A 104 -65.78 2.70 19.83
CA SER A 104 -64.46 3.07 20.38
C SER A 104 -63.39 2.01 20.07
N LEU A 105 -63.72 0.73 20.24
CA LEU A 105 -62.80 -0.37 19.95
C LEU A 105 -62.50 -0.49 18.44
N GLU A 106 -63.50 -0.29 17.58
CA GLU A 106 -63.30 -0.29 16.13
C GLU A 106 -62.38 0.86 15.69
N TYR A 107 -62.57 2.04 16.27
CA TYR A 107 -61.70 3.20 16.02
C TYR A 107 -60.25 2.94 16.45
N ILE A 108 -60.04 2.43 17.68
CA ILE A 108 -58.71 2.06 18.18
C ILE A 108 -58.07 0.99 17.31
N ARG A 109 -58.85 0.00 16.87
CA ARG A 109 -58.36 -1.07 15.98
C ARG A 109 -57.88 -0.53 14.64
N GLN A 110 -58.60 0.40 14.03
CA GLN A 110 -58.21 1.02 12.77
C GLN A 110 -57.00 1.95 12.92
N GLU A 111 -56.99 2.77 13.98
CA GLU A 111 -55.91 3.73 14.24
C GLU A 111 -54.56 3.05 14.55
N LEU A 112 -54.60 1.90 15.21
CA LEU A 112 -53.42 1.13 15.60
C LEU A 112 -53.11 -0.04 14.64
N ASP A 113 -53.85 -0.17 13.51
CA ASP A 113 -53.81 -1.32 12.58
C ASP A 113 -53.79 -2.70 13.28
N LEU A 114 -54.64 -2.87 14.30
CA LEU A 114 -54.69 -4.11 15.07
C LEU A 114 -55.40 -5.21 14.28
N ARG A 115 -54.65 -6.27 13.96
CA ARG A 115 -55.16 -7.49 13.32
C ARG A 115 -55.28 -8.61 14.35
N PHE A 116 -56.44 -9.26 14.38
CA PHE A 116 -56.78 -10.34 15.30
C PHE A 116 -57.01 -11.66 14.55
N ASP A 117 -56.40 -11.81 13.38
CA ASP A 117 -56.42 -12.98 12.51
C ASP A 117 -55.36 -14.04 12.89
N HIS A 118 -54.73 -13.88 14.06
CA HIS A 118 -53.84 -14.88 14.65
C HIS A 118 -54.56 -16.23 14.81
N GLN A 119 -54.29 -17.15 13.90
CA GLN A 119 -54.69 -18.54 14.04
C GLN A 119 -53.71 -19.25 14.99
N LYS A 120 -54.21 -20.23 15.74
CA LYS A 120 -53.35 -21.14 16.50
C LYS A 120 -52.42 -21.85 15.52
N GLU A 121 -51.11 -21.66 15.64
CA GLU A 121 -50.12 -22.51 14.96
C GLU A 121 -50.34 -23.95 15.44
N VAL A 122 -51.03 -24.74 14.62
CA VAL A 122 -51.02 -26.19 14.77
C VAL A 122 -49.63 -26.61 14.30
N THR A 123 -48.82 -27.13 15.23
CA THR A 123 -47.57 -27.84 14.91
C THR A 123 -47.83 -28.76 13.73
N GLY A 124 -47.24 -28.45 12.58
CA GLY A 124 -47.50 -29.17 11.35
C GLY A 124 -47.24 -30.67 11.51
N PRO A 125 -47.92 -31.52 10.73
CA PRO A 125 -47.56 -32.93 10.64
C PRO A 125 -46.08 -33.05 10.23
N LYS A 126 -45.42 -34.12 10.69
CA LYS A 126 -44.06 -34.49 10.29
C LYS A 126 -43.94 -34.40 8.76
N SER A 127 -43.19 -33.41 8.28
CA SER A 127 -42.93 -33.24 6.85
C SER A 127 -41.76 -34.15 6.44
N ASP A 128 -41.64 -34.48 5.16
CA ASP A 128 -40.51 -35.26 4.62
C ASP A 128 -39.23 -34.41 4.42
N ILE A 129 -39.17 -33.17 4.94
CA ILE A 129 -37.98 -32.32 4.87
C ILE A 129 -36.90 -32.87 5.82
N PRO A 130 -35.65 -33.08 5.38
CA PRO A 130 -34.59 -33.65 6.19
C PRO A 130 -34.07 -32.69 7.27
N SER A 131 -33.58 -33.26 8.38
CA SER A 131 -32.94 -32.53 9.49
C SER A 131 -31.40 -32.54 9.45
N ALA A 132 -30.82 -33.03 8.35
CA ALA A 132 -29.39 -33.05 8.12
C ALA A 132 -29.05 -32.62 6.69
N LEU A 133 -28.02 -31.80 6.53
CA LEU A 133 -27.47 -31.41 5.23
C LEU A 133 -26.78 -32.63 4.59
N ASN A 134 -27.14 -32.94 3.34
CA ASN A 134 -26.42 -33.91 2.55
C ASN A 134 -25.08 -33.30 2.08
N SER A 135 -23.95 -33.85 2.52
CA SER A 135 -22.60 -33.36 2.20
C SER A 135 -22.30 -33.39 0.69
N GLU A 136 -22.95 -34.26 -0.08
CA GLU A 136 -22.76 -34.30 -1.54
C GLU A 136 -23.27 -33.04 -2.25
N LEU A 137 -24.25 -32.31 -1.67
CA LEU A 137 -24.76 -31.06 -2.26
C LEU A 137 -23.74 -29.93 -2.25
N ILE A 138 -22.76 -30.02 -1.35
CA ILE A 138 -21.70 -29.02 -1.19
C ILE A 138 -20.33 -29.55 -1.62
N SER A 139 -20.27 -30.74 -2.22
CA SER A 139 -19.00 -31.33 -2.67
C SER A 139 -18.49 -30.64 -3.93
N PHE A 140 -17.16 -30.48 -4.03
CA PHE A 140 -16.55 -29.82 -5.19
C PHE A 140 -16.95 -30.49 -6.51
N SER A 141 -16.98 -31.82 -6.54
CA SER A 141 -17.35 -32.61 -7.73
C SER A 141 -18.79 -32.34 -8.19
N ALA A 142 -19.76 -32.36 -7.26
CA ALA A 142 -21.16 -32.10 -7.59
C ALA A 142 -21.37 -30.68 -8.10
N LEU A 143 -20.77 -29.70 -7.43
CA LEU A 143 -20.85 -28.29 -7.82
C LEU A 143 -20.12 -28.00 -9.14
N GLN A 144 -19.00 -28.68 -9.41
CA GLN A 144 -18.32 -28.58 -10.70
C GLN A 144 -19.19 -29.12 -11.83
N GLN A 145 -19.84 -30.27 -11.64
CA GLN A 145 -20.76 -30.83 -12.64
C GLN A 145 -21.95 -29.89 -12.90
N GLN A 146 -22.51 -29.29 -11.85
CA GLN A 146 -23.58 -28.31 -11.97
C GLN A 146 -23.13 -27.03 -12.70
N ALA A 147 -21.94 -26.51 -12.38
CA ALA A 147 -21.39 -25.36 -13.07
C ALA A 147 -21.15 -25.65 -14.56
N PHE A 148 -20.63 -26.84 -14.88
CA PHE A 148 -20.34 -27.25 -16.26
C PHE A 148 -21.60 -27.58 -17.07
N SER A 149 -22.69 -28.00 -16.44
CA SER A 149 -23.96 -28.20 -17.14
C SER A 149 -24.68 -26.89 -17.47
N ARG A 150 -24.46 -25.86 -16.65
CA ARG A 150 -25.09 -24.54 -16.80
C ARG A 150 -24.28 -23.57 -17.67
N TYR A 151 -22.96 -23.64 -17.60
CA TYR A 151 -22.04 -22.73 -18.29
C TYR A 151 -21.11 -23.49 -19.24
N GLU A 152 -20.98 -22.98 -20.46
CA GLU A 152 -20.00 -23.48 -21.43
C GLU A 152 -18.56 -23.11 -21.04
N ASN A 153 -18.36 -21.97 -20.36
CA ASN A 153 -17.07 -21.48 -19.85
C ASN A 153 -16.92 -21.75 -18.33
N LEU A 154 -16.04 -21.01 -17.63
CA LEU A 154 -15.83 -21.14 -16.19
C LEU A 154 -16.52 -20.03 -15.37
N ASP A 155 -17.53 -19.35 -15.92
CA ASP A 155 -18.23 -18.26 -15.21
C ASP A 155 -18.93 -18.74 -13.91
N GLY A 156 -19.26 -20.03 -13.79
CA GLY A 156 -19.79 -20.62 -12.55
C GLY A 156 -18.74 -20.86 -11.45
N ILE A 157 -17.45 -20.72 -11.74
CA ILE A 157 -16.33 -21.04 -10.84
C ILE A 157 -15.64 -19.76 -10.37
N GLU A 158 -15.28 -19.69 -9.09
CA GLU A 158 -14.50 -18.59 -8.48
C GLU A 158 -13.00 -18.80 -8.72
N ASP A 159 -12.18 -17.75 -8.58
CA ASP A 159 -10.73 -17.86 -8.81
C ASP A 159 -10.06 -18.87 -7.86
N ALA A 160 -10.56 -18.99 -6.62
CA ALA A 160 -10.11 -20.00 -5.66
C ALA A 160 -10.37 -21.44 -6.13
N GLY A 161 -11.35 -21.65 -7.02
CA GLY A 161 -11.67 -22.97 -7.58
C GLY A 161 -10.79 -23.39 -8.75
N LEU A 162 -10.06 -22.45 -9.37
CA LEU A 162 -9.24 -22.75 -10.55
C LEU A 162 -8.13 -23.75 -10.25
N ASP A 163 -7.51 -23.67 -9.07
CA ASP A 163 -6.44 -24.59 -8.63
C ASP A 163 -6.93 -26.03 -8.44
N MET A 164 -8.24 -26.23 -8.26
CA MET A 164 -8.83 -27.55 -8.05
C MET A 164 -9.25 -28.22 -9.37
N LEU A 165 -9.25 -27.49 -10.48
CA LEU A 165 -9.61 -28.03 -11.78
C LEU A 165 -8.49 -28.89 -12.36
N LYS A 166 -8.88 -30.00 -12.99
CA LYS A 166 -7.96 -30.78 -13.83
C LYS A 166 -7.77 -30.05 -15.15
N SER A 167 -6.79 -29.15 -15.17
CA SER A 167 -6.54 -28.23 -16.29
C SER A 167 -6.27 -28.93 -17.64
N ASP A 168 -5.72 -30.14 -17.63
CA ASP A 168 -5.46 -30.94 -18.84
C ASP A 168 -6.73 -31.51 -19.49
N GLU A 169 -7.83 -31.62 -18.73
CA GLU A 169 -9.08 -32.21 -19.18
C GLU A 169 -10.10 -31.15 -19.65
N LEU A 170 -9.74 -29.85 -19.59
CA LEU A 170 -10.62 -28.76 -20.00
C LEU A 170 -10.78 -28.70 -21.52
N ASP A 171 -12.03 -28.57 -21.98
CA ASP A 171 -12.34 -28.31 -23.39
C ASP A 171 -11.82 -26.91 -23.82
N PRO A 172 -11.74 -26.62 -25.14
CA PRO A 172 -11.14 -25.38 -25.62
C PRO A 172 -11.77 -24.09 -25.08
N VAL A 173 -13.09 -24.05 -24.84
CA VAL A 173 -13.78 -22.84 -24.36
C VAL A 173 -13.42 -22.59 -22.90
N ARG A 174 -13.49 -23.63 -22.06
CA ARG A 174 -13.10 -23.55 -20.65
C ARG A 174 -11.62 -23.28 -20.45
N ARG A 175 -10.76 -23.91 -21.26
CA ARG A 175 -9.31 -23.67 -21.24
C ARG A 175 -8.95 -22.20 -21.52
N ARG A 176 -9.65 -21.56 -22.47
CA ARG A 176 -9.45 -20.13 -22.76
C ARG A 176 -9.81 -19.25 -21.58
N ASP A 177 -10.96 -19.51 -20.96
CA ASP A 177 -11.38 -18.76 -19.79
C ASP A 177 -10.46 -19.00 -18.57
N PHE A 178 -10.00 -20.23 -18.41
CA PHE A 178 -8.99 -20.60 -17.41
C PHE A 178 -7.71 -19.77 -17.57
N LEU A 179 -7.11 -19.77 -18.77
CA LEU A 179 -5.88 -19.01 -19.06
C LEU A 179 -6.09 -17.49 -18.92
N ARG A 180 -7.27 -16.98 -19.27
CA ARG A 180 -7.64 -15.57 -19.12
C ARG A 180 -7.61 -15.12 -17.65
N ARG A 181 -8.05 -15.99 -16.74
CA ARG A 181 -8.20 -15.68 -15.30
C ARG A 181 -6.97 -16.05 -14.48
N LEU A 182 -6.14 -16.99 -14.94
CA LEU A 182 -4.97 -17.45 -14.22
C LEU A 182 -3.97 -16.31 -13.98
N GLN A 183 -3.61 -16.10 -12.71
CA GLN A 183 -2.69 -15.03 -12.29
C GLN A 183 -1.26 -15.52 -12.03
N ARG A 184 -1.07 -16.83 -11.85
CA ARG A 184 0.19 -17.42 -11.36
C ARG A 184 0.71 -18.49 -12.31
N PRO A 185 2.03 -18.51 -12.58
CA PRO A 185 2.66 -19.49 -13.46
C PRO A 185 3.21 -20.72 -12.69
N ASP A 186 2.53 -21.20 -11.64
CA ASP A 186 2.99 -22.30 -10.78
C ASP A 186 2.62 -23.70 -11.28
N MET A 187 1.82 -23.82 -12.33
CA MET A 187 1.45 -25.11 -12.91
C MET A 187 2.59 -25.67 -13.78
N SER A 188 2.89 -26.97 -13.59
CA SER A 188 3.97 -27.66 -14.29
C SER A 188 3.71 -27.85 -15.80
N ASN A 189 2.46 -28.09 -16.19
CA ASN A 189 2.01 -28.30 -17.57
C ASN A 189 1.54 -27.01 -18.28
N LEU A 190 1.75 -25.83 -17.68
CA LEU A 190 1.20 -24.57 -18.19
C LEU A 190 1.63 -24.25 -19.63
N ALA A 191 2.89 -24.52 -19.98
CA ALA A 191 3.40 -24.29 -21.32
C ALA A 191 2.61 -25.08 -22.37
N LYS A 192 2.33 -26.36 -22.10
CA LYS A 192 1.53 -27.23 -22.98
C LYS A 192 0.09 -26.71 -23.12
N ILE A 193 -0.56 -26.34 -22.03
CA ILE A 193 -1.94 -25.81 -22.04
C ILE A 193 -2.04 -24.55 -22.91
N ILE A 194 -1.07 -23.65 -22.79
CA ILE A 194 -0.99 -22.44 -23.63
C ILE A 194 -0.80 -22.83 -25.09
N ILE A 195 0.11 -23.74 -25.42
CA ILE A 195 0.32 -24.19 -26.80
C ILE A 195 -0.94 -24.82 -27.39
N ASP A 196 -1.66 -25.63 -26.62
CA ASP A 196 -2.90 -26.27 -27.07
C ASP A 196 -4.02 -25.24 -27.28
N ASP A 197 -4.06 -24.15 -26.52
CA ASP A 197 -4.91 -22.99 -26.81
C ASP A 197 -4.47 -22.23 -28.06
N LEU A 198 -3.17 -22.00 -28.24
CA LEU A 198 -2.65 -21.27 -29.39
C LEU A 198 -2.93 -21.98 -30.72
N LYS A 199 -3.00 -23.31 -30.72
CA LYS A 199 -3.39 -24.14 -31.88
C LYS A 199 -4.90 -24.14 -32.15
N TYR A 200 -5.72 -23.64 -31.23
CA TYR A 200 -7.16 -23.58 -31.41
C TYR A 200 -7.54 -22.51 -32.44
N LYS A 201 -8.55 -22.80 -33.27
CA LYS A 201 -8.97 -21.94 -34.39
C LYS A 201 -9.34 -20.51 -33.99
N ASP A 202 -9.92 -20.34 -32.79
CA ASP A 202 -10.36 -19.02 -32.27
C ASP A 202 -9.33 -18.42 -31.30
N SER A 203 -8.06 -18.82 -31.43
CA SER A 203 -6.96 -18.28 -30.64
C SER A 203 -6.72 -16.80 -30.92
N GLY A 204 -6.49 -16.03 -29.86
CA GLY A 204 -6.07 -14.62 -29.97
C GLY A 204 -4.56 -14.47 -30.19
N GLY A 205 -3.82 -15.57 -30.30
CA GLY A 205 -2.36 -15.58 -30.33
C GLY A 205 -1.70 -15.30 -28.98
N PHE A 206 -0.38 -15.43 -28.94
CA PHE A 206 0.40 -15.15 -27.73
C PHE A 206 0.35 -13.65 -27.38
N GLY A 207 0.16 -13.36 -26.09
CA GLY A 207 -0.08 -12.01 -25.56
C GLY A 207 -1.56 -11.63 -25.40
N SER A 208 -2.51 -12.48 -25.82
CA SER A 208 -3.95 -12.23 -25.62
C SER A 208 -4.40 -12.32 -24.15
N PHE A 209 -3.72 -13.12 -23.32
CA PHE A 209 -4.01 -13.27 -21.89
C PHE A 209 -2.87 -12.75 -21.00
N PRO A 210 -3.19 -12.19 -19.81
CA PRO A 210 -2.18 -11.68 -18.86
C PRO A 210 -1.13 -12.71 -18.46
N ILE A 211 -1.53 -13.98 -18.29
CA ILE A 211 -0.63 -15.06 -17.89
C ILE A 211 0.55 -15.26 -18.85
N HIS A 212 0.40 -14.94 -20.14
CA HIS A 212 1.46 -15.05 -21.15
C HIS A 212 2.71 -14.24 -20.77
N TYR A 213 2.54 -13.07 -20.15
CA TYR A 213 3.64 -12.22 -19.73
C TYR A 213 4.23 -12.62 -18.36
N GLN A 214 3.51 -13.46 -17.60
CA GLN A 214 3.92 -13.95 -16.28
C GLN A 214 4.67 -15.27 -16.34
N LEU A 215 4.70 -15.96 -17.49
CA LEU A 215 5.42 -17.22 -17.66
C LEU A 215 6.88 -17.14 -17.17
N LEU A 216 7.31 -18.22 -16.55
CA LEU A 216 8.69 -18.41 -16.10
C LEU A 216 9.62 -18.58 -17.30
N LYS A 217 10.92 -18.32 -17.12
CA LYS A 217 11.89 -18.51 -18.21
C LYS A 217 11.85 -19.93 -18.77
N SER A 218 11.83 -20.94 -17.90
CA SER A 218 11.76 -22.36 -18.30
C SER A 218 10.48 -22.69 -19.08
N GLN A 219 9.35 -22.10 -18.71
CA GLN A 219 8.08 -22.29 -19.42
C GLN A 219 8.08 -21.61 -20.80
N LEU A 220 8.68 -20.43 -20.93
CA LEU A 220 8.89 -19.80 -22.24
C LEU A 220 9.81 -20.64 -23.13
N ASP A 221 10.90 -21.18 -22.57
CA ASP A 221 11.79 -22.11 -23.28
C ASP A 221 11.03 -23.35 -23.78
N GLU A 222 10.13 -23.89 -22.96
CA GLU A 222 9.27 -25.01 -23.34
C GLU A 222 8.24 -24.63 -24.42
N CYS A 223 7.57 -23.48 -24.31
CA CYS A 223 6.67 -22.96 -25.35
C CYS A 223 7.40 -22.84 -26.70
N ARG A 224 8.62 -22.28 -26.70
CA ARG A 224 9.45 -22.15 -27.90
C ARG A 224 9.83 -23.52 -28.48
N LYS A 225 10.07 -24.53 -27.65
CA LYS A 225 10.34 -25.90 -28.10
C LYS A 225 9.10 -26.55 -28.74
N LEU A 226 7.93 -26.35 -28.14
CA LEU A 226 6.67 -26.94 -28.61
C LEU A 226 6.07 -26.23 -29.84
N MET A 227 6.35 -24.94 -30.01
CA MET A 227 5.92 -24.11 -31.15
C MET A 227 7.04 -23.12 -31.54
N PRO A 228 7.98 -23.54 -32.41
CA PRO A 228 9.12 -22.70 -32.81
C PRO A 228 8.74 -21.35 -33.43
N ASP A 229 7.60 -21.28 -34.12
CA ASP A 229 7.07 -20.06 -34.75
C ASP A 229 6.82 -18.90 -33.77
N LEU A 230 6.73 -19.19 -32.45
CA LEU A 230 6.66 -18.15 -31.42
C LEU A 230 7.87 -17.23 -31.39
N ALA A 231 9.01 -17.66 -31.95
CA ALA A 231 10.19 -16.82 -32.10
C ALA A 231 9.94 -15.57 -32.97
N ASP A 232 8.95 -15.61 -33.87
CA ASP A 232 8.55 -14.47 -34.71
C ASP A 232 7.41 -13.64 -34.10
N ASN A 233 6.88 -14.05 -32.94
CA ASN A 233 5.83 -13.32 -32.24
C ASN A 233 6.40 -12.22 -31.34
N SER A 234 6.10 -10.96 -31.65
CA SER A 234 6.62 -9.79 -30.91
C SER A 234 6.23 -9.78 -29.42
N ASN A 235 5.05 -10.28 -29.05
CA ASN A 235 4.63 -10.35 -27.63
C ASN A 235 5.43 -11.42 -26.88
N PHE A 236 5.68 -12.57 -27.51
CA PHE A 236 6.51 -13.63 -26.95
C PHE A 236 7.94 -13.16 -26.72
N VAL A 237 8.54 -12.53 -27.73
CA VAL A 237 9.87 -11.92 -27.64
C VAL A 237 9.92 -10.92 -26.49
N ARG A 238 8.92 -10.03 -26.37
CA ARG A 238 8.84 -9.05 -25.28
C ARG A 238 8.77 -9.72 -23.90
N ALA A 239 7.96 -10.75 -23.74
CA ALA A 239 7.87 -11.52 -22.50
C ALA A 239 9.22 -12.17 -22.15
N TYR A 240 9.92 -12.73 -23.14
CA TYR A 240 11.22 -13.36 -22.97
C TYR A 240 12.31 -12.37 -22.56
N LEU A 241 12.36 -11.19 -23.19
CA LEU A 241 13.35 -10.14 -22.89
C LEU A 241 13.34 -9.74 -21.41
N SER A 242 12.15 -9.65 -20.80
CA SER A 242 12.02 -9.33 -19.38
C SER A 242 12.71 -10.34 -18.45
N LYS A 243 12.89 -11.58 -18.90
CA LYS A 243 13.55 -12.66 -18.13
C LYS A 243 15.07 -12.66 -18.25
N LEU A 244 15.63 -11.86 -19.14
CA LEU A 244 17.09 -11.75 -19.32
C LEU A 244 17.72 -10.76 -18.34
N LEU A 245 16.91 -9.86 -17.76
CA LEU A 245 17.33 -8.89 -16.76
C LEU A 245 17.93 -9.58 -15.52
N PRO A 246 18.95 -8.98 -14.89
CA PRO A 246 19.46 -9.48 -13.61
C PRO A 246 18.43 -9.30 -12.49
N GLY A 247 18.70 -9.90 -11.32
CA GLY A 247 17.88 -9.73 -10.13
C GLY A 247 17.78 -8.28 -9.68
N ASP A 248 16.70 -7.94 -8.97
CA ASP A 248 16.40 -6.55 -8.55
C ASP A 248 17.37 -6.02 -7.46
N ASP A 249 18.28 -6.84 -6.91
CA ASP A 249 19.39 -6.41 -6.03
C ASP A 249 20.62 -5.89 -6.82
N VAL A 250 20.59 -5.97 -8.16
CA VAL A 250 21.65 -5.48 -9.05
C VAL A 250 21.21 -4.19 -9.74
N ASP A 251 22.07 -3.17 -9.65
CA ASP A 251 21.92 -1.93 -10.42
C ASP A 251 22.86 -1.90 -11.63
N LEU A 252 22.32 -2.18 -12.81
CA LEU A 252 23.04 -2.18 -14.09
C LEU A 252 23.70 -0.84 -14.45
N ARG A 253 23.33 0.27 -13.79
CA ARG A 253 23.97 1.58 -14.01
C ARG A 253 25.39 1.64 -13.44
N TYR A 254 25.66 0.85 -12.40
CA TYR A 254 26.90 0.93 -11.62
C TYR A 254 27.67 -0.39 -11.60
N ASP A 255 27.00 -1.53 -11.75
CA ASP A 255 27.64 -2.84 -11.90
C ASP A 255 27.97 -3.12 -13.38
N MET A 256 29.19 -2.75 -13.80
CA MET A 256 29.62 -2.91 -15.20
C MET A 256 29.81 -4.37 -15.60
N ALA A 257 30.23 -5.23 -14.66
CA ALA A 257 30.42 -6.65 -14.93
C ALA A 257 29.08 -7.33 -15.23
N GLU A 258 28.06 -7.09 -14.39
CA GLU A 258 26.72 -7.64 -14.64
C GLU A 258 26.03 -6.94 -15.83
N LYS A 259 26.31 -5.66 -16.09
CA LYS A 259 25.86 -4.98 -17.32
C LYS A 259 26.38 -5.66 -18.58
N ARG A 260 27.67 -6.00 -18.62
CA ARG A 260 28.27 -6.76 -19.73
C ARG A 260 27.59 -8.13 -19.87
N ALA A 261 27.52 -8.90 -18.78
CA ALA A 261 26.88 -10.21 -18.80
C ALA A 261 25.42 -10.15 -19.27
N TYR A 262 24.67 -9.12 -18.86
CA TYR A 262 23.31 -8.88 -19.33
C TYR A 262 23.24 -8.60 -20.83
N LEU A 263 24.07 -7.68 -21.35
CA LEU A 263 24.09 -7.32 -22.77
C LEU A 263 24.50 -8.51 -23.64
N GLU A 264 25.42 -9.35 -23.17
CA GLU A 264 25.83 -10.59 -23.86
C GLU A 264 24.70 -11.62 -23.90
N ARG A 265 23.96 -11.81 -22.78
CA ARG A 265 22.75 -12.66 -22.76
C ARG A 265 21.68 -12.12 -23.71
N LEU A 266 21.45 -10.81 -23.72
CA LEU A 266 20.50 -10.13 -24.59
C LEU A 266 20.86 -10.33 -26.07
N TRP A 267 22.14 -10.12 -26.43
CA TRP A 267 22.61 -10.31 -27.79
C TRP A 267 22.50 -11.77 -28.24
N THR A 268 22.91 -12.72 -27.39
CA THR A 268 22.82 -14.16 -27.66
C THR A 268 21.39 -14.57 -28.02
N TYR A 269 20.40 -14.04 -27.31
CA TYR A 269 19.00 -14.27 -27.63
C TYR A 269 18.56 -13.57 -28.93
N ALA A 270 18.85 -12.27 -29.08
CA ALA A 270 18.42 -11.47 -30.23
C ALA A 270 19.01 -11.95 -31.56
N LYS A 271 20.26 -12.42 -31.57
CA LYS A 271 20.96 -12.95 -32.75
C LYS A 271 20.21 -14.10 -33.41
N GLY A 272 19.55 -14.94 -32.62
CA GLY A 272 18.81 -16.11 -33.10
C GLY A 272 17.40 -15.82 -33.64
N LEU A 273 16.94 -14.57 -33.61
CA LEU A 273 15.60 -14.18 -34.10
C LEU A 273 15.61 -13.96 -35.63
N SER A 274 14.44 -14.00 -36.26
CA SER A 274 14.31 -13.71 -37.69
C SER A 274 14.60 -12.23 -38.01
N PRO A 275 14.75 -11.87 -39.31
CA PRO A 275 14.94 -10.48 -39.73
C PRO A 275 13.81 -9.52 -39.31
N ALA A 276 12.62 -10.01 -38.98
CA ALA A 276 11.52 -9.17 -38.49
C ALA A 276 11.88 -8.42 -37.18
N HIS A 277 12.87 -8.90 -36.44
CA HIS A 277 13.34 -8.33 -35.18
C HIS A 277 14.66 -7.55 -35.31
N ASN A 278 15.02 -7.08 -36.51
CA ASN A 278 16.27 -6.32 -36.72
C ASN A 278 16.38 -5.06 -35.84
N SER A 279 15.27 -4.38 -35.52
CA SER A 279 15.28 -3.25 -34.55
C SER A 279 15.74 -3.67 -33.14
N LEU A 280 15.43 -4.89 -32.69
CA LEU A 280 15.90 -5.41 -31.41
C LEU A 280 17.37 -5.87 -31.48
N LYS A 281 17.77 -6.48 -32.60
CA LYS A 281 19.17 -6.89 -32.84
C LYS A 281 20.09 -5.68 -32.80
N ILE A 282 19.71 -4.60 -33.50
CA ILE A 282 20.50 -3.38 -33.54
C ILE A 282 20.53 -2.69 -32.17
N HIS A 283 19.41 -2.69 -31.43
CA HIS A 283 19.33 -2.20 -30.05
C HIS A 283 20.31 -2.90 -29.11
N ALA A 284 20.34 -4.23 -29.15
CA ALA A 284 21.23 -5.04 -28.32
C ALA A 284 22.71 -4.85 -28.70
N LEU A 285 23.03 -4.91 -30.00
CA LEU A 285 24.39 -4.72 -30.50
C LEU A 285 24.92 -3.32 -30.23
N TYR A 286 24.12 -2.27 -30.45
CA TYR A 286 24.51 -0.90 -30.17
C TYR A 286 24.93 -0.74 -28.71
N ALA A 287 24.10 -1.23 -27.77
CA ALA A 287 24.42 -1.13 -26.34
C ALA A 287 25.69 -1.90 -25.96
N LEU A 288 25.92 -3.08 -26.55
CA LEU A 288 27.13 -3.87 -26.32
C LEU A 288 28.39 -3.22 -26.92
N LEU A 289 28.30 -2.68 -28.14
CA LEU A 289 29.37 -1.93 -28.79
C LEU A 289 29.67 -0.62 -28.04
N ASP A 290 28.64 0.08 -27.55
CA ASP A 290 28.81 1.28 -26.75
C ASP A 290 29.53 0.98 -25.42
N LEU A 291 29.20 -0.14 -24.76
CA LEU A 291 29.93 -0.60 -23.59
C LEU A 291 31.37 -0.97 -23.93
N ASN A 292 31.58 -1.73 -25.02
CA ASN A 292 32.89 -2.14 -25.49
C ASN A 292 33.81 -0.93 -25.75
N ARG A 293 33.37 0.08 -26.50
CA ARG A 293 34.17 1.29 -26.75
C ARG A 293 34.47 2.09 -25.48
N ARG A 294 33.53 2.16 -24.53
CA ARG A 294 33.75 2.81 -23.21
C ARG A 294 34.77 2.05 -22.36
N GLU A 295 34.93 0.75 -22.56
CA GLU A 295 36.00 -0.03 -21.91
C GLU A 295 37.30 -0.05 -22.73
N GLY A 296 37.36 0.66 -23.87
CA GLY A 296 38.51 0.67 -24.78
C GLY A 296 38.65 -0.61 -25.63
N ASN A 297 37.62 -1.46 -25.66
CA ASN A 297 37.60 -2.73 -26.37
C ASN A 297 36.91 -2.56 -27.73
N TYR A 298 37.63 -2.74 -28.84
CA TYR A 298 37.06 -2.63 -30.20
C TYR A 298 36.99 -4.00 -30.89
N ASP A 299 35.82 -4.64 -30.83
CA ASP A 299 35.55 -5.94 -31.46
C ASP A 299 35.13 -5.77 -32.93
N ALA A 300 36.03 -6.11 -33.86
CA ALA A 300 35.80 -5.98 -35.30
C ALA A 300 34.70 -6.94 -35.82
N VAL A 301 34.59 -8.14 -35.25
CA VAL A 301 33.61 -9.15 -35.67
C VAL A 301 32.21 -8.67 -35.29
N LEU A 302 32.03 -8.25 -34.04
CA LEU A 302 30.76 -7.74 -33.55
C LEU A 302 30.33 -6.46 -34.27
N PHE A 303 31.29 -5.56 -34.54
CA PHE A 303 31.03 -4.34 -35.31
C PHE A 303 30.57 -4.64 -36.74
N MET A 304 31.19 -5.62 -37.41
CA MET A 304 30.76 -6.03 -38.75
C MET A 304 29.35 -6.63 -38.74
N GLU A 305 28.97 -7.39 -37.70
CA GLU A 305 27.59 -7.86 -37.53
C GLU A 305 26.60 -6.69 -37.41
N TYR A 306 26.98 -5.61 -36.72
CA TYR A 306 26.18 -4.38 -36.61
C TYR A 306 26.08 -3.62 -37.94
N VAL A 307 27.17 -3.51 -38.71
CA VAL A 307 27.17 -2.84 -40.02
C VAL A 307 26.26 -3.55 -41.03
N ARG A 308 26.18 -4.89 -40.98
CA ARG A 308 25.33 -5.73 -41.84
C ARG A 308 23.82 -5.65 -41.51
N LEU A 309 23.40 -4.95 -40.46
CA LEU A 309 21.97 -4.77 -40.19
C LEU A 309 21.42 -3.58 -41.00
N PRO A 310 20.36 -3.79 -41.81
CA PRO A 310 19.77 -2.74 -42.63
C PRO A 310 19.08 -1.72 -41.73
N ARG A 311 19.39 -0.44 -41.92
CA ARG A 311 18.79 0.68 -41.17
C ARG A 311 18.77 1.95 -42.00
N ASN A 312 17.79 2.80 -41.74
CA ASN A 312 17.61 4.03 -42.49
C ASN A 312 18.43 5.19 -41.89
N THR A 313 19.69 5.33 -42.33
CA THR A 313 20.56 6.46 -41.96
C THR A 313 21.22 7.08 -43.18
N SER A 314 21.71 8.31 -43.03
CA SER A 314 22.30 9.11 -44.12
C SER A 314 23.57 8.49 -44.72
N TYR A 315 24.31 7.68 -43.96
CA TYR A 315 25.58 7.10 -44.40
C TYR A 315 25.45 5.67 -44.93
N ILE A 316 24.31 4.99 -44.74
CA ILE A 316 24.08 3.65 -45.31
C ILE A 316 23.77 3.74 -46.80
N LYS A 317 24.27 2.76 -47.56
CA LYS A 317 24.15 2.71 -49.02
C LYS A 317 22.70 2.42 -49.45
N PRO A 318 22.04 3.28 -50.26
CA PRO A 318 20.65 3.06 -50.67
C PRO A 318 20.45 1.76 -51.45
N GLU A 319 21.42 1.37 -52.30
CA GLU A 319 21.36 0.13 -53.08
C GLU A 319 21.36 -1.11 -52.18
N TYR A 320 22.05 -1.03 -51.02
CA TYR A 320 22.06 -2.09 -50.02
C TYR A 320 20.67 -2.23 -49.36
N LEU A 321 20.02 -1.12 -49.00
CA LEU A 321 18.68 -1.12 -48.41
C LEU A 321 17.58 -1.57 -49.41
N ASN A 322 17.78 -1.35 -50.70
CA ASN A 322 16.82 -1.70 -51.75
C ASN A 322 16.79 -3.19 -52.12
N GLN A 323 17.64 -4.02 -51.51
CA GLN A 323 17.62 -5.47 -51.72
C GLN A 323 16.27 -6.06 -51.28
N SER A 324 15.77 -7.05 -52.03
CA SER A 324 14.43 -7.61 -51.84
C SER A 324 14.23 -8.23 -50.45
N GLU A 325 15.30 -8.73 -49.82
CA GLU A 325 15.31 -9.32 -48.49
C GLU A 325 15.07 -8.32 -47.34
N PHE A 326 15.27 -7.01 -47.56
CA PHE A 326 15.14 -5.98 -46.53
C PHE A 326 13.84 -5.18 -46.56
N ARG A 327 13.00 -5.35 -47.59
CA ARG A 327 11.78 -4.53 -47.82
C ARG A 327 10.79 -4.48 -46.64
N ARG A 328 10.87 -5.41 -45.68
CA ARG A 328 10.01 -5.48 -44.48
C ARG A 328 10.80 -5.69 -43.17
N SER A 329 12.11 -5.54 -43.20
CA SER A 329 13.01 -5.88 -42.08
C SER A 329 14.09 -4.82 -41.83
N VAL A 330 13.89 -3.60 -42.33
CA VAL A 330 14.75 -2.46 -41.97
C VAL A 330 14.58 -2.14 -40.49
N ALA A 331 15.70 -2.02 -39.77
CA ALA A 331 15.72 -1.67 -38.37
C ALA A 331 15.36 -0.20 -38.13
N ASP A 332 14.55 0.04 -37.10
CA ASP A 332 14.19 1.37 -36.59
C ASP A 332 15.00 1.68 -35.32
N LEU A 333 15.84 2.72 -35.38
CA LEU A 333 16.69 3.18 -34.27
C LEU A 333 15.89 3.89 -33.16
N ASN A 334 14.66 4.30 -33.44
CA ASN A 334 13.77 4.95 -32.47
C ASN A 334 12.83 3.97 -31.76
N ALA A 335 12.89 2.67 -32.11
CA ALA A 335 12.08 1.65 -31.48
C ALA A 335 12.34 1.59 -29.96
N ASP A 336 11.28 1.71 -29.16
CA ASP A 336 11.38 1.78 -27.71
C ASP A 336 11.26 0.39 -27.06
N PHE A 337 12.38 -0.08 -26.50
CA PHE A 337 12.46 -1.31 -25.72
C PHE A 337 12.74 -1.07 -24.24
N ARG A 338 12.60 0.17 -23.73
CA ARG A 338 12.96 0.54 -22.34
C ARG A 338 12.25 -0.34 -21.31
N ASN A 339 10.97 -0.62 -21.51
CA ASN A 339 10.18 -1.43 -20.56
C ASN A 339 10.65 -2.89 -20.45
N SER A 340 11.30 -3.43 -21.49
CA SER A 340 11.73 -4.84 -21.52
C SER A 340 13.23 -5.02 -21.35
N THR A 341 14.03 -4.00 -21.67
CA THR A 341 15.50 -4.07 -21.62
C THR A 341 16.14 -3.11 -20.61
N ARG A 342 15.39 -2.13 -20.08
CA ARG A 342 15.90 -1.00 -19.28
C ARG A 342 16.97 -0.16 -20.00
N LEU A 343 17.07 -0.26 -21.33
CA LEU A 343 17.97 0.52 -22.17
C LEU A 343 17.17 1.54 -22.99
N SER A 344 17.73 2.74 -23.13
CA SER A 344 17.14 3.82 -23.94
C SER A 344 17.18 3.49 -25.43
N ALA A 345 16.26 4.07 -26.21
CA ALA A 345 16.33 4.01 -27.66
C ALA A 345 17.62 4.67 -28.18
N ILE A 346 18.11 4.22 -29.33
CA ILE A 346 19.39 4.66 -29.91
C ILE A 346 19.29 6.10 -30.41
N GLY A 347 18.23 6.42 -31.16
CA GLY A 347 18.13 7.67 -31.90
C GLY A 347 19.09 7.72 -33.07
N SER A 348 20.35 8.13 -32.84
CA SER A 348 21.41 8.21 -33.86
C SER A 348 22.60 7.34 -33.47
N ASP A 349 23.08 6.51 -34.41
CA ASP A 349 24.26 5.67 -34.24
C ASP A 349 25.50 6.17 -34.99
N GLU A 350 25.44 7.31 -35.67
CA GLU A 350 26.54 7.82 -36.50
C GLU A 350 27.83 8.00 -35.71
N GLU A 351 27.75 8.52 -34.48
CA GLU A 351 28.93 8.72 -33.62
C GLU A 351 29.62 7.40 -33.28
N LEU A 352 28.85 6.35 -32.97
CA LEU A 352 29.39 5.03 -32.68
C LEU A 352 30.06 4.43 -33.90
N VAL A 353 29.39 4.48 -35.06
CA VAL A 353 29.93 3.90 -36.31
C VAL A 353 31.19 4.64 -36.75
N ARG A 354 31.20 5.97 -36.67
CA ARG A 354 32.36 6.80 -37.00
C ARG A 354 33.55 6.48 -36.10
N ASP A 355 33.34 6.34 -34.78
CA ASP A 355 34.40 6.04 -33.82
C ASP A 355 35.05 4.66 -34.08
N TYR A 356 34.23 3.61 -34.25
CA TYR A 356 34.72 2.26 -34.58
C TYR A 356 35.50 2.21 -35.90
N LEU A 357 34.99 2.85 -36.95
CA LEU A 357 35.71 2.93 -38.22
C LEU A 357 37.01 3.70 -38.10
N SER A 358 37.01 4.82 -37.36
CA SER A 358 38.22 5.60 -37.11
C SER A 358 39.28 4.77 -36.36
N HIS A 359 38.87 3.94 -35.40
CA HIS A 359 39.77 3.02 -34.71
C HIS A 359 40.40 2.01 -35.68
N PHE A 360 39.60 1.32 -36.51
CA PHE A 360 40.11 0.29 -37.44
C PHE A 360 40.91 0.88 -38.61
N PHE A 361 40.53 2.05 -39.12
CA PHE A 361 41.20 2.71 -40.24
C PHE A 361 42.58 3.27 -39.90
N ILE A 362 42.96 3.39 -38.62
CA ILE A 362 44.35 3.65 -38.25
C ILE A 362 45.28 2.61 -38.90
N LYS A 363 44.93 1.32 -38.80
CA LYS A 363 45.75 0.21 -39.30
C LYS A 363 45.38 -0.28 -40.71
N ALA A 364 44.15 -0.04 -41.18
CA ALA A 364 43.71 -0.54 -42.48
C ALA A 364 44.32 0.23 -43.66
N ASP A 365 44.65 -0.47 -44.75
CA ASP A 365 45.18 0.14 -45.98
C ASP A 365 44.09 0.79 -46.86
N ASN A 366 42.84 0.33 -46.73
CA ASN A 366 41.70 0.83 -47.49
C ASN A 366 40.37 0.57 -46.72
N PHE A 367 39.27 1.14 -47.20
CA PHE A 367 37.92 0.99 -46.62
C PHE A 367 37.02 -0.01 -47.37
N LYS A 368 37.57 -0.80 -48.30
CA LYS A 368 36.76 -1.66 -49.22
C LYS A 368 35.91 -2.69 -48.48
N GLU A 369 36.34 -3.12 -47.31
CA GLU A 369 35.60 -4.08 -46.46
C GLU A 369 34.19 -3.59 -46.10
N TYR A 370 34.00 -2.27 -45.94
CA TYR A 370 32.73 -1.65 -45.53
C TYR A 370 31.91 -1.09 -46.71
N ALA A 371 32.52 -0.93 -47.89
CA ALA A 371 31.92 -0.36 -49.09
C ALA A 371 30.66 -1.10 -49.64
N PRO A 372 30.47 -2.41 -49.39
CA PRO A 372 29.20 -3.07 -49.73
C PRO A 372 27.99 -2.53 -48.96
N TYR A 373 28.19 -1.95 -47.77
CA TYR A 373 27.12 -1.59 -46.83
C TYR A 373 26.97 -0.07 -46.63
N ILE A 374 28.09 0.65 -46.58
CA ILE A 374 28.16 2.08 -46.27
C ILE A 374 28.50 2.87 -47.55
N ARG A 375 27.95 4.08 -47.71
CA ARG A 375 28.19 4.94 -48.87
C ARG A 375 29.69 5.23 -49.04
N ASP A 376 30.17 5.04 -50.26
CA ASP A 376 31.57 5.22 -50.62
C ASP A 376 32.08 6.64 -50.33
N THR A 377 31.25 7.67 -50.52
CA THR A 377 31.60 9.07 -50.23
C THR A 377 31.83 9.30 -48.73
N TRP A 378 30.97 8.76 -47.87
CA TRP A 378 31.09 8.91 -46.42
C TRP A 378 32.26 8.09 -45.86
N LEU A 379 32.50 6.87 -46.37
CA LEU A 379 33.68 6.08 -45.99
C LEU A 379 34.99 6.76 -46.38
N LYS A 380 35.05 7.34 -47.59
CA LYS A 380 36.22 8.12 -48.04
C LYS A 380 36.50 9.30 -47.10
N ASP A 381 35.45 10.04 -46.73
CA ASP A 381 35.56 11.17 -45.81
C ASP A 381 36.11 10.72 -44.44
N VAL A 382 35.52 9.69 -43.82
CA VAL A 382 35.95 9.17 -42.51
C VAL A 382 37.35 8.58 -42.57
N PHE A 383 37.68 7.85 -43.64
CA PHE A 383 39.02 7.27 -43.84
C PHE A 383 40.08 8.35 -44.01
N ALA A 384 39.83 9.35 -44.87
CA ALA A 384 40.73 10.48 -45.08
C ALA A 384 40.92 11.29 -43.78
N GLU A 385 39.83 11.62 -43.08
CA GLU A 385 39.89 12.30 -41.79
C GLU A 385 40.74 11.52 -40.79
N THR A 386 40.50 10.21 -40.65
CA THR A 386 41.26 9.32 -39.75
C THR A 386 42.75 9.31 -40.07
N LYS A 387 43.13 9.17 -41.35
CA LYS A 387 44.53 9.17 -41.78
C LYS A 387 45.21 10.51 -41.54
N ILE A 388 44.51 11.62 -41.80
CA ILE A 388 45.02 12.98 -41.58
C ILE A 388 45.26 13.24 -40.10
N VAL A 389 44.26 12.98 -39.23
CA VAL A 389 44.41 13.29 -37.80
C VAL A 389 45.42 12.39 -37.08
N ASN A 390 45.67 11.20 -37.62
CA ASN A 390 46.72 10.29 -37.16
C ASN A 390 48.03 10.38 -37.97
N GLY A 391 48.18 11.34 -38.89
CA GLY A 391 49.37 11.57 -39.72
C GLY A 391 49.91 10.31 -40.42
N ILE A 392 49.02 9.51 -41.01
CA ILE A 392 49.33 8.23 -41.67
C ILE A 392 49.22 8.39 -43.19
N GLY A 393 50.28 8.05 -43.93
CA GLY A 393 50.33 8.18 -45.40
C GLY A 393 50.58 9.61 -45.87
N ASN A 394 50.47 9.86 -47.18
CA ASN A 394 50.70 11.19 -47.76
C ASN A 394 49.45 12.08 -47.63
N SER A 395 49.55 13.17 -46.86
CA SER A 395 48.47 14.13 -46.64
C SER A 395 47.92 14.77 -47.93
N GLU A 396 48.74 14.97 -48.97
CA GLU A 396 48.28 15.49 -50.27
C GLU A 396 47.46 14.45 -51.05
N GLN A 397 47.76 13.15 -50.93
CA GLN A 397 47.01 12.08 -51.61
C GLN A 397 45.60 11.91 -51.04
N TRP A 398 45.45 11.99 -49.71
CA TRP A 398 44.15 11.92 -49.06
C TRP A 398 43.30 13.19 -49.29
N TYR A 399 43.94 14.29 -49.68
CA TYR A 399 43.35 15.63 -49.88
C TYR A 399 42.76 15.84 -51.28
N SER A 400 43.36 15.29 -52.34
CA SER A 400 42.82 15.39 -53.71
C SER A 400 41.40 14.80 -53.88
N ALA A 401 40.91 14.09 -52.86
CA ALA A 401 39.58 13.48 -52.79
C ALA A 401 38.59 14.22 -51.88
N ALA A 402 38.99 15.30 -51.19
CA ALA A 402 38.18 16.02 -50.19
C ALA A 402 37.85 17.46 -50.61
N ASP A 403 36.74 17.99 -50.08
CA ASP A 403 36.31 19.38 -50.26
C ASP A 403 37.22 20.36 -49.48
N ILE A 404 37.67 21.45 -50.13
CA ILE A 404 38.56 22.48 -49.57
C ILE A 404 38.00 23.06 -48.26
N GLN A 405 36.67 23.24 -48.18
CA GLN A 405 36.03 23.77 -46.98
C GLN A 405 36.17 22.82 -45.77
N LYS A 406 36.03 21.51 -45.99
CA LYS A 406 36.19 20.50 -44.94
C LYS A 406 37.63 20.42 -44.43
N TYR A 407 38.62 20.64 -45.29
CA TYR A 407 40.03 20.65 -44.90
C TYR A 407 40.37 21.86 -44.02
N GLN A 408 39.89 23.05 -44.38
CA GLN A 408 40.05 24.24 -43.54
C GLN A 408 39.35 24.05 -42.19
N ALA A 409 38.11 23.57 -42.20
CA ALA A 409 37.38 23.24 -40.98
C ALA A 409 38.14 22.22 -40.10
N LEU A 410 38.70 21.16 -40.70
CA LEU A 410 39.48 20.17 -39.97
C LEU A 410 40.80 20.74 -39.44
N ARG A 411 41.47 21.64 -40.17
CA ARG A 411 42.69 22.32 -39.68
C ARG A 411 42.39 23.17 -38.46
N ASP A 412 41.33 23.98 -38.56
CA ASP A 412 40.97 24.97 -37.55
C ASP A 412 40.25 24.34 -36.35
N ARG A 413 39.71 23.12 -36.51
CA ARG A 413 39.10 22.34 -35.42
C ARG A 413 40.04 22.17 -34.24
N ILE A 414 39.57 22.54 -33.06
CA ILE A 414 40.27 22.38 -31.79
C ILE A 414 39.57 21.28 -31.01
N ASP A 415 40.32 20.24 -30.66
CA ASP A 415 39.80 19.11 -29.88
C ASP A 415 40.47 19.12 -28.50
N ILE A 416 39.66 19.11 -27.44
CA ILE A 416 40.09 18.90 -26.05
C ILE A 416 39.09 17.89 -25.45
N ASP A 417 39.08 16.68 -25.98
CA ASP A 417 37.99 15.74 -25.69
C ASP A 417 38.41 14.70 -24.67
N PHE A 418 37.62 14.50 -23.62
CA PHE A 418 37.79 13.35 -22.74
C PHE A 418 37.54 12.06 -23.51
N THR A 419 38.30 11.01 -23.21
CA THR A 419 38.00 9.68 -23.77
C THR A 419 36.66 9.16 -23.24
N LEU A 420 35.95 8.38 -24.07
CA LEU A 420 34.73 7.67 -23.65
C LEU A 420 34.99 6.65 -22.52
N SER A 421 36.25 6.28 -22.30
CA SER A 421 36.70 5.40 -21.20
C SER A 421 37.00 6.12 -19.89
N SER A 422 36.74 7.42 -19.81
CA SER A 422 36.92 8.18 -18.58
C SER A 422 36.04 7.61 -17.45
N LYS A 423 36.68 7.27 -16.32
CA LYS A 423 36.02 6.68 -15.16
C LYS A 423 34.97 7.63 -14.59
N THR A 424 33.75 7.16 -14.36
CA THR A 424 32.66 8.00 -13.83
C THR A 424 32.42 7.82 -12.33
N LEU A 425 32.98 6.77 -11.72
CA LEU A 425 32.83 6.47 -10.29
C LEU A 425 34.21 6.42 -9.64
N TYR A 426 34.39 7.18 -8.55
CA TYR A 426 35.63 7.17 -7.78
C TYR A 426 35.32 6.88 -6.31
N GLY A 427 35.93 5.81 -5.79
CA GLY A 427 36.00 5.56 -4.36
C GLY A 427 36.93 6.57 -3.66
N ALA A 428 36.89 6.58 -2.32
CA ALA A 428 37.70 7.47 -1.49
C ALA A 428 39.20 7.42 -1.84
N ASP A 429 39.72 6.22 -2.07
CA ASP A 429 41.15 5.95 -2.23
C ASP A 429 41.58 5.88 -3.71
N ASP A 430 40.65 6.03 -4.66
CA ASP A 430 40.95 5.84 -6.08
C ASP A 430 41.84 6.98 -6.62
N PRO A 431 42.92 6.68 -7.37
CA PRO A 431 43.69 7.70 -8.06
C PRO A 431 42.87 8.33 -9.19
N VAL A 432 43.05 9.64 -9.41
CA VAL A 432 42.36 10.36 -10.48
C VAL A 432 43.32 10.60 -11.64
N SER A 433 42.98 10.03 -12.80
CA SER A 433 43.66 10.29 -14.06
C SER A 433 42.65 10.49 -15.18
N LEU A 434 42.92 11.43 -16.08
CA LEU A 434 42.06 11.76 -17.21
C LEU A 434 42.85 11.63 -18.50
N ASP A 435 42.27 10.93 -19.47
CA ASP A 435 42.80 10.81 -20.82
C ASP A 435 42.06 11.78 -21.73
N LEU A 436 42.82 12.62 -22.44
CA LEU A 436 42.26 13.60 -23.37
C LEU A 436 42.89 13.49 -24.76
N TYR A 437 42.06 13.59 -25.78
CA TYR A 437 42.50 13.85 -27.14
C TYR A 437 42.72 15.35 -27.33
N ILE A 438 43.94 15.72 -27.71
CA ILE A 438 44.35 17.11 -27.95
C ILE A 438 44.66 17.31 -29.42
N LYS A 439 44.05 18.33 -30.05
CA LYS A 439 44.31 18.72 -31.44
C LYS A 439 44.30 20.24 -31.58
N ASN A 440 45.27 20.78 -32.32
CA ASN A 440 45.39 22.22 -32.60
C ASN A 440 45.44 23.10 -31.33
N VAL A 441 46.14 22.64 -30.29
CA VAL A 441 46.37 23.38 -29.04
C VAL A 441 47.87 23.45 -28.77
N LYS A 442 48.45 24.65 -28.85
CA LYS A 442 49.88 24.88 -28.58
C LYS A 442 50.21 24.99 -27.09
N THR A 443 49.30 25.60 -26.33
CA THR A 443 49.43 25.78 -24.89
C THR A 443 48.12 25.36 -24.25
N LEU A 444 48.19 24.33 -23.41
CA LEU A 444 47.08 23.84 -22.61
C LEU A 444 47.29 24.22 -21.16
N ILE A 445 46.32 24.92 -20.59
CA ILE A 445 46.32 25.29 -19.17
C ILE A 445 45.39 24.32 -18.46
N VAL A 446 45.91 23.61 -17.47
CA VAL A 446 45.14 22.68 -16.64
C VAL A 446 45.02 23.27 -15.24
N LYS A 447 43.79 23.57 -14.82
CA LYS A 447 43.47 24.09 -13.49
C LYS A 447 42.64 23.09 -12.72
N VAL A 448 42.99 22.87 -11.46
CA VAL A 448 42.20 22.05 -10.53
C VAL A 448 41.71 22.90 -9.40
N PHE A 449 40.40 22.81 -9.14
CA PHE A 449 39.70 23.52 -8.08
C PHE A 449 39.11 22.50 -7.10
N GLU A 450 39.46 22.61 -5.83
CA GLU A 450 38.72 21.93 -4.76
C GLU A 450 37.51 22.79 -4.38
N VAL A 451 36.31 22.25 -4.57
CA VAL A 451 35.08 22.98 -4.28
C VAL A 451 34.84 22.95 -2.78
N ASN A 452 34.54 24.11 -2.18
CA ASN A 452 34.01 24.16 -0.82
C ASN A 452 32.56 23.64 -0.82
N ALA A 453 32.44 22.31 -0.80
CA ALA A 453 31.19 21.60 -0.93
C ALA A 453 30.21 21.96 0.20
N PHE A 454 30.71 22.20 1.41
CA PHE A 454 29.88 22.56 2.56
C PHE A 454 29.13 23.88 2.35
N ASN A 455 29.85 24.95 1.98
CA ASN A 455 29.23 26.25 1.70
C ASN A 455 28.31 26.19 0.48
N TYR A 456 28.68 25.41 -0.54
CA TYR A 456 27.84 25.21 -1.72
C TYR A 456 26.51 24.53 -1.37
N TYR A 457 26.54 23.42 -0.63
CA TYR A 457 25.34 22.68 -0.25
C TYR A 457 24.43 23.48 0.67
N LEU A 458 24.98 24.25 1.60
CA LEU A 458 24.18 25.17 2.43
C LEU A 458 23.47 26.25 1.61
N ALA A 459 24.12 26.78 0.58
CA ALA A 459 23.57 27.88 -0.23
C ALA A 459 22.60 27.41 -1.32
N LYS A 460 22.81 26.22 -1.89
CA LYS A 460 22.07 25.74 -3.08
C LYS A 460 21.16 24.53 -2.81
N GLY A 461 21.33 23.81 -1.70
CA GLY A 461 20.47 22.69 -1.30
C GLY A 461 20.57 21.44 -2.20
N GLY A 462 21.58 21.35 -3.06
CA GLY A 462 21.75 20.25 -4.01
C GLY A 462 23.21 20.01 -4.37
N GLU A 463 23.50 18.87 -5.00
CA GLU A 463 24.86 18.50 -5.40
C GLU A 463 25.49 19.52 -6.37
N VAL A 464 26.82 19.64 -6.34
CA VAL A 464 27.59 20.49 -7.26
C VAL A 464 27.45 19.95 -8.68
N ASP A 465 26.98 20.74 -9.63
CA ASP A 465 26.91 20.33 -11.04
C ASP A 465 28.09 20.90 -11.86
N THR A 466 28.17 20.51 -13.12
CA THR A 466 29.20 20.97 -14.06
C THR A 466 29.14 22.49 -14.30
N ALA A 467 27.99 23.13 -14.05
CA ALA A 467 27.74 24.54 -14.30
C ALA A 467 28.20 25.47 -13.16
N ILE A 468 28.87 24.95 -12.13
CA ILE A 468 29.50 25.76 -11.10
C ILE A 468 30.38 26.88 -11.71
N ALA A 469 30.14 28.12 -11.26
CA ALA A 469 30.93 29.28 -11.65
C ALA A 469 32.31 29.20 -10.98
N LEU A 470 33.37 29.20 -11.78
CA LEU A 470 34.75 29.18 -11.31
C LEU A 470 35.36 30.59 -11.24
N ASP A 471 34.64 31.60 -11.73
CA ASP A 471 35.09 32.99 -11.76
C ASP A 471 35.27 33.51 -10.32
N GLY A 472 36.47 33.99 -10.01
CA GLY A 472 36.84 34.43 -8.67
C GLY A 472 37.32 33.32 -7.72
N LEU A 473 37.29 32.05 -8.12
CA LEU A 473 37.94 30.97 -7.38
C LEU A 473 39.43 30.87 -7.71
N THR A 474 40.26 30.62 -6.69
CA THR A 474 41.68 30.36 -6.89
C THR A 474 41.89 28.87 -7.14
N ALA A 475 42.59 28.51 -8.21
CA ALA A 475 42.92 27.12 -8.50
C ALA A 475 43.84 26.57 -7.40
N THR A 476 43.50 25.42 -6.84
CA THR A 476 44.35 24.67 -5.90
C THR A 476 45.66 24.26 -6.57
N HIS A 477 45.61 23.99 -7.88
CA HIS A 477 46.77 23.65 -8.68
C HIS A 477 46.59 24.15 -10.13
N GLU A 478 47.63 24.75 -10.71
CA GLU A 478 47.68 25.19 -12.11
C GLU A 478 48.95 24.65 -12.76
N THR A 479 48.81 23.95 -13.88
CA THR A 479 49.92 23.49 -14.70
C THR A 479 49.72 23.92 -16.15
N VAL A 480 50.79 24.36 -16.80
CA VAL A 480 50.79 24.74 -18.22
C VAL A 480 51.62 23.74 -19.01
N VAL A 481 51.03 23.14 -20.03
CA VAL A 481 51.69 22.17 -20.92
C VAL A 481 51.76 22.76 -22.33
N ASN A 482 52.95 22.74 -22.92
CA ASN A 482 53.16 23.21 -24.29
C ASN A 482 53.30 22.02 -25.25
N TYR A 483 52.72 22.15 -26.44
CA TYR A 483 52.75 21.15 -27.50
C TYR A 483 53.22 21.80 -28.81
N ASP A 484 54.05 21.08 -29.55
CA ASP A 484 54.51 21.43 -30.90
C ASP A 484 53.87 20.53 -31.98
N ASP A 485 52.79 19.83 -31.64
CA ASP A 485 52.07 18.94 -32.54
C ASP A 485 51.48 19.72 -33.74
N PRO A 486 51.52 19.17 -34.98
CA PRO A 486 50.90 19.81 -36.14
C PRO A 486 49.39 20.06 -35.94
N PRO A 487 48.79 21.12 -36.54
CA PRO A 487 47.37 21.46 -36.34
C PRO A 487 46.38 20.33 -36.67
N PHE A 488 46.74 19.44 -37.59
CA PHE A 488 45.91 18.29 -37.95
C PHE A 488 45.99 17.15 -36.95
N ARG A 489 47.09 17.03 -36.20
CA ARG A 489 47.38 15.86 -35.38
C ARG A 489 46.50 15.84 -34.14
N ARG A 490 45.75 14.75 -33.95
CA ARG A 490 45.00 14.46 -32.72
C ARG A 490 45.79 13.46 -31.89
N VAL A 491 46.23 13.85 -30.70
CA VAL A 491 47.12 13.03 -29.84
C VAL A 491 46.47 12.75 -28.50
N LEU A 492 46.53 11.50 -28.06
CA LEU A 492 46.07 11.08 -26.72
C LEU A 492 47.11 11.48 -25.66
N ARG A 493 46.68 12.19 -24.63
CA ARG A 493 47.51 12.63 -23.49
C ARG A 493 46.86 12.19 -22.17
N ASN A 494 47.67 11.62 -21.27
CA ASN A 494 47.24 11.21 -19.93
C ASN A 494 47.64 12.27 -18.90
N PHE A 495 46.70 12.69 -18.07
CA PHE A 495 46.92 13.63 -16.98
C PHE A 495 46.62 12.96 -15.66
N LYS A 496 47.62 12.91 -14.76
CA LYS A 496 47.48 12.37 -13.40
C LYS A 496 47.29 13.51 -12.41
N PHE A 497 46.33 13.36 -11.51
CA PHE A 497 45.97 14.36 -10.52
C PHE A 497 46.25 13.85 -9.10
N GLU A 498 47.53 13.75 -8.74
CA GLU A 498 47.98 13.28 -7.42
C GLU A 498 47.52 14.20 -6.27
N GLN A 499 47.22 15.45 -6.58
CA GLN A 499 46.62 16.41 -5.64
C GLN A 499 45.17 16.06 -5.24
N ILE A 500 44.48 15.16 -5.97
CA ILE A 500 43.13 14.71 -5.65
C ILE A 500 43.21 13.39 -4.85
N ASN A 501 43.70 13.49 -3.62
CA ASN A 501 44.05 12.34 -2.77
C ASN A 501 43.09 12.07 -1.61
N ARG A 502 41.98 12.81 -1.51
CA ARG A 502 40.98 12.66 -0.45
C ARG A 502 39.54 12.71 -0.98
N PRO A 503 38.53 12.24 -0.21
CA PRO A 503 37.11 12.44 -0.52
C PRO A 503 36.76 13.91 -0.72
N GLY A 504 35.83 14.20 -1.63
CA GLY A 504 35.42 15.58 -1.93
C GLY A 504 34.95 15.79 -3.37
N VAL A 505 34.71 17.06 -3.70
CA VAL A 505 34.29 17.51 -5.03
C VAL A 505 35.36 18.40 -5.64
N PHE A 506 35.81 18.02 -6.83
CA PHE A 506 36.90 18.68 -7.54
C PHE A 506 36.47 19.02 -8.96
N VAL A 507 36.92 20.14 -9.48
CA VAL A 507 36.73 20.53 -10.88
C VAL A 507 38.10 20.64 -11.53
N ALA A 508 38.36 19.85 -12.56
CA ALA A 508 39.51 20.00 -13.43
C ALA A 508 39.08 20.65 -14.74
N GLU A 509 39.63 21.83 -15.06
CA GLU A 509 39.34 22.58 -16.27
C GLU A 509 40.59 22.66 -17.16
N MET A 510 40.44 22.25 -18.41
CA MET A 510 41.48 22.19 -19.43
C MET A 510 41.16 23.25 -20.49
N ILE A 511 42.02 24.25 -20.64
CA ILE A 511 41.77 25.44 -21.46
C ILE A 511 42.87 25.57 -22.50
N GLY A 512 42.50 25.72 -23.77
CA GLY A 512 43.46 25.89 -24.86
C GLY A 512 42.81 26.45 -26.12
N ASN A 513 43.49 27.42 -26.76
CA ASN A 513 43.13 27.99 -28.06
C ASN A 513 41.67 28.47 -28.20
N GLY A 514 41.06 28.97 -27.11
CA GLY A 514 39.65 29.42 -27.10
C GLY A 514 38.61 28.34 -26.75
N LYS A 515 39.04 27.09 -26.52
CA LYS A 515 38.18 26.00 -26.05
C LYS A 515 38.47 25.63 -24.59
N SER A 516 37.45 25.13 -23.91
CA SER A 516 37.52 24.65 -22.53
C SER A 516 36.77 23.33 -22.37
N SER A 517 37.40 22.40 -21.67
CA SER A 517 36.81 21.13 -21.27
C SER A 517 36.89 20.98 -19.76
N ARG A 518 35.84 20.44 -19.16
CA ARG A 518 35.66 20.41 -17.70
C ARG A 518 35.30 19.01 -17.24
N ALA A 519 36.04 18.53 -16.25
CA ALA A 519 35.73 17.32 -15.50
C ALA A 519 35.29 17.72 -14.08
N LEU A 520 34.09 17.31 -13.69
CA LEU A 520 33.61 17.35 -12.31
C LEU A 520 33.87 15.98 -11.70
N ILE A 521 34.83 15.90 -10.77
CA ILE A 521 35.22 14.67 -10.09
C ILE A 521 34.60 14.65 -8.70
N ARG A 522 33.87 13.58 -8.40
CA ARG A 522 33.31 13.33 -7.06
C ARG A 522 33.91 12.06 -6.50
N LYS A 523 34.53 12.17 -5.33
CA LYS A 523 35.16 11.05 -4.63
C LYS A 523 34.41 10.77 -3.33
N ALA A 524 33.81 9.58 -3.28
CA ALA A 524 32.98 9.08 -2.18
C ALA A 524 31.72 9.92 -1.86
N THR A 525 30.82 9.38 -1.05
CA THR A 525 29.67 10.08 -0.45
C THR A 525 29.32 9.50 0.93
N LEU A 526 28.39 10.17 1.64
CA LEU A 526 27.79 9.70 2.88
C LEU A 526 26.28 9.54 2.67
N TYR A 527 25.70 8.51 3.30
CA TYR A 527 24.27 8.26 3.32
C TYR A 527 23.74 8.40 4.75
N ALA A 528 22.54 8.94 4.89
CA ALA A 528 21.82 8.97 6.15
C ALA A 528 20.72 7.92 6.16
N LEU A 529 20.82 6.95 7.06
CA LEU A 529 19.77 5.97 7.35
C LEU A 529 18.80 6.60 8.36
N GLU A 530 17.52 6.67 8.04
CA GLU A 530 16.51 7.35 8.86
C GLU A 530 15.60 6.34 9.55
N LYS A 531 15.49 6.45 10.88
CA LYS A 531 14.44 5.83 11.70
C LYS A 531 13.58 6.95 12.29
N ILE A 532 12.26 6.79 12.31
CA ILE A 532 11.39 7.72 13.04
C ILE A 532 11.26 7.22 14.48
N GLY A 533 11.71 8.04 15.42
CA GLY A 533 11.67 7.80 16.86
C GLY A 533 10.72 8.76 17.59
N PRO A 534 10.56 8.59 18.92
CA PRO A 534 9.65 9.41 19.73
C PRO A 534 10.08 10.87 19.85
N ALA A 535 11.38 11.17 19.73
CA ALA A 535 11.92 12.52 19.83
C ALA A 535 12.08 13.24 18.48
N GLY A 536 11.83 12.56 17.37
CA GLY A 536 12.02 13.09 16.01
C GLY A 536 12.56 12.06 15.03
N HIS A 537 13.29 12.55 14.03
CA HIS A 537 14.01 11.76 13.05
C HIS A 537 15.38 11.37 13.59
N GLU A 538 15.66 10.08 13.66
CA GLU A 538 16.94 9.50 14.07
C GLU A 538 17.75 9.12 12.83
N PHE A 539 18.95 9.68 12.69
CA PHE A 539 19.83 9.42 11.57
C PHE A 539 21.09 8.66 11.99
N THR A 540 21.40 7.58 11.28
CA THR A 540 22.70 6.90 11.32
C THR A 540 23.45 7.15 10.02
N ILE A 541 24.69 7.65 10.10
CA ILE A 541 25.49 7.98 8.92
C ILE A 541 26.40 6.80 8.52
N ILE A 542 26.39 6.45 7.24
CA ILE A 542 27.26 5.44 6.64
C ILE A 542 27.95 5.95 5.38
N ASP A 543 29.07 5.33 4.97
CA ASP A 543 29.75 5.63 3.70
C ASP A 543 29.43 4.62 2.58
N ASP A 544 30.12 4.78 1.45
CA ASP A 544 30.05 3.87 0.29
C ASP A 544 30.51 2.44 0.59
N LYS A 545 31.41 2.26 1.57
CA LYS A 545 31.86 0.95 2.06
C LYS A 545 30.91 0.37 3.12
N LYS A 546 29.77 1.03 3.38
CA LYS A 546 28.76 0.68 4.39
C LYS A 546 29.30 0.68 5.82
N GLN A 547 30.33 1.48 6.09
CA GLN A 547 30.88 1.65 7.43
C GLN A 547 30.18 2.81 8.15
N LYS A 548 29.96 2.65 9.46
CA LYS A 548 29.27 3.64 10.31
C LYS A 548 30.21 4.77 10.73
N HIS A 549 29.74 6.01 10.62
CA HIS A 549 30.48 7.22 10.98
C HIS A 549 29.94 7.83 12.27
N LEU A 550 30.60 7.55 13.40
CA LEU A 550 30.11 7.90 14.75
C LEU A 550 30.23 9.40 15.10
N GLN A 551 31.08 10.15 14.40
CA GLN A 551 31.35 11.56 14.67
C GLN A 551 30.70 12.51 13.64
N ALA A 552 29.99 11.95 12.66
CA ALA A 552 29.31 12.72 11.63
C ALA A 552 28.21 13.60 12.25
N LYS A 553 28.01 14.78 11.67
CA LYS A 553 27.04 15.79 12.09
C LYS A 553 26.08 16.12 10.97
N ILE A 554 24.89 16.64 11.30
CA ILE A 554 23.92 17.14 10.31
C ILE A 554 23.73 18.64 10.45
N TRP A 555 23.76 19.35 9.33
CA TRP A 555 23.44 20.77 9.23
C TRP A 555 22.12 20.97 8.48
N LEU A 556 21.12 21.51 9.16
CA LEU A 556 19.78 21.77 8.62
C LEU A 556 19.35 23.19 8.97
N LYS A 557 18.98 23.99 7.96
CA LYS A 557 18.52 25.39 8.11
C LYS A 557 19.44 26.25 9.01
N GLY A 558 20.75 26.09 8.86
CA GLY A 558 21.76 26.84 9.63
C GLY A 558 22.00 26.34 11.06
N ARG A 559 21.36 25.25 11.48
CA ARG A 559 21.58 24.61 12.79
C ARG A 559 22.38 23.32 12.64
N GLU A 560 23.39 23.16 13.50
CA GLU A 560 24.16 21.91 13.66
C GLU A 560 23.45 20.96 14.63
N TYR A 561 23.36 19.69 14.26
CA TYR A 561 22.90 18.57 15.06
C TYR A 561 24.06 17.57 15.22
N THR A 562 24.38 17.23 16.47
CA THR A 562 25.50 16.36 16.83
C THR A 562 25.02 14.95 17.18
N PRO A 563 25.85 13.92 16.94
CA PRO A 563 25.50 12.54 17.28
C PRO A 563 25.61 12.29 18.78
N ASP A 564 24.93 11.25 19.26
CA ASP A 564 25.16 10.66 20.57
C ASP A 564 26.37 9.70 20.60
N LYS A 565 26.56 8.98 21.72
CA LYS A 565 27.64 8.00 21.90
C LYS A 565 27.61 6.85 20.88
N ASP A 566 26.43 6.53 20.35
CA ASP A 566 26.20 5.46 19.41
C ASP A 566 26.19 5.98 17.97
N GLY A 567 26.48 7.27 17.74
CA GLY A 567 26.51 7.87 16.40
C GLY A 567 25.13 8.22 15.84
N ILE A 568 24.09 8.30 16.69
CA ILE A 568 22.71 8.62 16.28
C ILE A 568 22.48 10.13 16.40
N ILE A 569 21.99 10.74 15.33
CA ILE A 569 21.70 12.18 15.26
C ILE A 569 20.18 12.37 15.28
N ILE A 570 19.65 13.12 16.24
CA ILE A 570 18.20 13.35 16.40
C ILE A 570 17.82 14.75 15.88
N ILE A 571 16.92 14.80 14.90
CA ILE A 571 16.29 16.02 14.41
C ILE A 571 14.81 16.05 14.85
N PRO A 572 14.38 16.99 15.71
CA PRO A 572 13.00 17.07 16.18
C PRO A 572 11.97 17.25 15.06
N PHE A 573 10.70 16.93 15.31
CA PHE A 573 9.61 17.16 14.36
C PHE A 573 9.42 18.65 14.02
N SER A 574 8.79 18.91 12.87
CA SER A 574 8.56 20.25 12.34
C SER A 574 7.12 20.71 12.53
N THR A 575 6.92 22.00 12.79
CA THR A 575 5.59 22.64 12.67
C THR A 575 5.23 22.98 11.21
N GLN A 576 6.20 22.87 10.30
CA GLN A 576 6.09 23.05 8.85
C GLN A 576 6.58 21.77 8.15
N PRO A 577 5.78 20.69 8.12
CA PRO A 577 6.20 19.44 7.51
C PRO A 577 6.37 19.57 6.00
N GLY A 578 7.34 18.86 5.44
CA GLY A 578 7.63 18.91 4.00
C GLY A 578 9.00 18.34 3.64
N ARG A 579 9.30 18.32 2.35
CA ARG A 579 10.62 17.88 1.85
C ARG A 579 11.68 18.91 2.22
N GLU A 580 12.70 18.49 2.93
CA GLU A 580 13.83 19.32 3.38
C GLU A 580 15.16 18.69 2.94
N SER A 581 16.16 19.55 2.73
CA SER A 581 17.54 19.14 2.46
C SER A 581 18.44 19.50 3.64
N PHE A 582 19.44 18.67 3.89
CA PHE A 582 20.46 18.90 4.92
C PHE A 582 21.83 18.47 4.42
N VAL A 583 22.86 18.91 5.12
CA VAL A 583 24.25 18.57 4.82
C VAL A 583 24.79 17.67 5.92
N ILE A 584 25.24 16.47 5.53
CA ILE A 584 26.02 15.59 6.41
C ILE A 584 27.46 16.10 6.38
N LYS A 585 28.09 16.26 7.55
CA LYS A 585 29.49 16.69 7.68
C LYS A 585 30.24 15.74 8.58
N ASP A 586 31.33 15.16 8.08
CA ASP A 586 32.26 14.33 8.85
C ASP A 586 33.69 14.84 8.63
N GLY A 587 34.26 15.48 9.65
CA GLY A 587 35.50 16.28 9.50
C GLY A 587 35.36 17.37 8.42
N ASP A 588 36.23 17.31 7.42
CA ASP A 588 36.23 18.22 6.25
C ASP A 588 35.34 17.72 5.10
N PHE A 589 34.89 16.46 5.15
CA PHE A 589 34.07 15.86 4.11
C PHE A 589 32.58 16.12 4.36
N CYS A 590 31.82 16.33 3.29
CA CYS A 590 30.38 16.54 3.41
C CYS A 590 29.61 16.00 2.19
N ALA A 591 28.36 15.62 2.44
CA ALA A 591 27.44 15.12 1.43
C ALA A 591 26.05 15.76 1.64
N PRO A 592 25.34 16.14 0.57
CA PRO A 592 23.97 16.60 0.68
C PRO A 592 23.04 15.39 0.81
N ALA A 593 21.99 15.55 1.61
CA ALA A 593 20.93 14.56 1.76
C ALA A 593 19.58 15.27 1.87
N GLY A 594 18.50 14.51 1.74
CA GLY A 594 17.15 15.02 1.87
C GLY A 594 16.24 14.01 2.55
N PHE A 595 15.22 14.53 3.20
CA PHE A 595 14.22 13.73 3.90
C PHE A 595 12.87 14.45 3.88
N ASN A 596 11.81 13.73 4.21
CA ASN A 596 10.52 14.33 4.45
C ASN A 596 10.43 14.67 5.94
N HIS A 597 10.58 15.95 6.30
CA HIS A 597 10.50 16.41 7.68
C HIS A 597 9.05 16.32 8.14
N LEU A 598 8.77 15.40 9.07
CA LEU A 598 7.42 15.08 9.52
C LEU A 598 6.98 16.04 10.62
N ALA A 599 5.66 16.18 10.75
CA ALA A 599 5.04 16.82 11.91
C ALA A 599 4.94 15.84 13.07
N GLU A 600 4.76 16.35 14.28
CA GLU A 600 4.43 15.53 15.45
C GLU A 600 2.92 15.21 15.42
N ASP A 601 2.55 14.12 14.73
CA ASP A 601 1.15 13.67 14.50
C ASP A 601 0.80 12.43 15.33
N TYR A 602 0.09 12.64 16.45
CA TYR A 602 -0.35 11.57 17.34
C TYR A 602 -1.73 11.03 16.94
N LYS A 603 -1.90 9.71 16.99
CA LYS A 603 -3.21 9.04 16.86
C LYS A 603 -3.36 7.93 17.86
N LEU A 604 -4.45 7.94 18.60
CA LEU A 604 -4.89 6.83 19.44
C LEU A 604 -5.87 5.96 18.66
N LYS A 605 -5.59 4.67 18.58
CA LYS A 605 -6.52 3.64 18.11
C LYS A 605 -6.70 2.59 19.18
N ALA A 606 -7.90 2.05 19.35
CA ALA A 606 -8.16 1.02 20.33
C ALA A 606 -9.06 -0.07 19.75
N GLY A 607 -8.62 -1.32 19.87
CA GLY A 607 -9.49 -2.47 19.69
C GLY A 607 -10.38 -2.65 20.92
N PHE A 608 -11.68 -2.85 20.73
CA PHE A 608 -12.65 -3.06 21.80
C PHE A 608 -13.39 -4.37 21.57
N TYR A 609 -13.32 -5.30 22.52
CA TYR A 609 -13.98 -6.58 22.40
C TYR A 609 -14.66 -7.03 23.70
N THR A 610 -15.96 -7.25 23.61
CA THR A 610 -16.77 -8.03 24.55
C THR A 610 -17.51 -9.07 23.73
N ASP A 611 -17.72 -10.27 24.28
CA ASP A 611 -18.51 -11.28 23.59
C ASP A 611 -20.02 -11.00 23.71
N ARG A 612 -20.79 -11.40 22.70
CA ARG A 612 -22.25 -11.24 22.72
C ARG A 612 -22.91 -12.07 23.81
N GLU A 613 -22.43 -13.29 24.07
CA GLU A 613 -22.95 -14.18 25.12
C GLU A 613 -22.58 -13.68 26.52
N SER A 614 -21.62 -12.75 26.67
CA SER A 614 -21.35 -12.11 27.96
C SER A 614 -22.36 -11.00 28.30
N LEU A 615 -23.05 -10.44 27.31
CA LEU A 615 -24.00 -9.33 27.48
C LEU A 615 -25.39 -9.86 27.89
N LEU A 616 -25.46 -10.53 29.04
CA LEU A 616 -26.69 -11.08 29.61
C LEU A 616 -27.26 -10.17 30.70
N LYS A 617 -28.58 -9.97 30.67
CA LYS A 617 -29.33 -9.13 31.61
C LYS A 617 -28.97 -9.43 33.07
N GLY A 618 -28.53 -8.38 33.77
CA GLY A 618 -28.21 -8.40 35.20
C GLY A 618 -26.94 -9.16 35.57
N MET A 619 -26.12 -9.55 34.58
CA MET A 619 -24.84 -10.21 34.81
C MET A 619 -23.66 -9.23 34.64
N ASN A 620 -22.47 -9.64 35.07
CA ASN A 620 -21.24 -8.90 34.80
C ASN A 620 -20.59 -9.40 33.51
N ALA A 621 -20.09 -8.47 32.71
CA ALA A 621 -19.36 -8.73 31.47
C ALA A 621 -17.99 -8.05 31.51
N LYS A 622 -17.06 -8.53 30.68
CA LYS A 622 -15.72 -7.95 30.54
C LYS A 622 -15.53 -7.34 29.16
N ILE A 623 -14.98 -6.13 29.13
CA ILE A 623 -14.48 -5.48 27.91
C ILE A 623 -12.96 -5.58 27.87
N LEU A 624 -12.41 -6.08 26.77
CA LEU A 624 -10.98 -6.02 26.44
C LEU A 624 -10.72 -4.79 25.59
N ILE A 625 -9.72 -4.02 25.97
CA ILE A 625 -9.30 -2.81 25.27
C ILE A 625 -7.83 -2.96 24.92
N ARG A 626 -7.54 -2.97 23.61
CA ARG A 626 -6.18 -3.01 23.03
C ARG A 626 -5.83 -1.64 22.45
N PRO A 627 -5.33 -0.70 23.26
CA PRO A 627 -4.94 0.62 22.78
C PRO A 627 -3.62 0.57 22.01
N THR A 628 -3.45 1.48 21.06
CA THR A 628 -2.20 1.73 20.34
C THR A 628 -2.09 3.22 20.11
N LEU A 629 -1.09 3.84 20.71
CA LEU A 629 -0.70 5.20 20.39
C LEU A 629 0.32 5.14 19.25
N THR A 630 0.07 5.91 18.20
CA THR A 630 1.00 6.04 17.08
C THR A 630 1.45 7.48 16.92
N LEU A 631 2.70 7.65 16.50
CA LEU A 631 3.30 8.91 16.07
C LEU A 631 3.75 8.75 14.62
N ASN A 632 3.15 9.51 13.70
CA ASN A 632 3.36 9.33 12.26
C ASN A 632 3.11 7.87 11.79
N GLY A 633 2.13 7.21 12.40
CA GLY A 633 1.77 5.82 12.12
C GLY A 633 2.67 4.75 12.76
N ARG A 634 3.78 5.12 13.41
CA ARG A 634 4.62 4.17 14.15
C ARG A 634 4.14 4.03 15.60
N PRO A 635 3.97 2.81 16.14
CA PRO A 635 3.63 2.61 17.55
C PRO A 635 4.65 3.27 18.48
N ILE A 636 4.17 3.95 19.52
CA ILE A 636 4.97 4.57 20.57
C ILE A 636 4.36 4.24 21.94
N SER A 637 5.12 4.54 23.00
CA SER A 637 4.74 4.23 24.38
C SER A 637 3.40 4.86 24.78
N LEU A 638 2.54 4.05 25.41
CA LEU A 638 1.26 4.50 25.96
C LEU A 638 1.45 5.39 27.21
N SER A 639 2.64 5.37 27.82
CA SER A 639 2.97 6.21 28.99
C SER A 639 2.93 7.72 28.69
N LEU A 640 2.96 8.10 27.41
CA LEU A 640 2.81 9.49 26.95
C LEU A 640 1.38 10.02 27.07
N LEU A 641 0.40 9.15 27.35
CA LEU A 641 -0.99 9.51 27.52
C LEU A 641 -1.27 9.98 28.96
N GLU A 642 -1.89 11.15 29.07
CA GLU A 642 -2.39 11.76 30.29
C GLU A 642 -3.93 11.76 30.28
N ASP A 643 -4.57 12.00 31.43
CA ASP A 643 -6.03 12.11 31.55
C ASP A 643 -6.80 10.95 30.89
N VAL A 644 -6.33 9.71 31.04
CA VAL A 644 -6.95 8.53 30.40
C VAL A 644 -8.29 8.20 31.06
N ARG A 645 -9.36 8.15 30.26
CA ARG A 645 -10.72 7.86 30.73
C ARG A 645 -11.43 6.87 29.82
N LEU A 646 -12.22 5.99 30.42
CA LEU A 646 -13.14 5.08 29.73
C LEU A 646 -14.58 5.53 30.01
N SER A 647 -15.33 5.91 28.98
CA SER A 647 -16.78 6.14 29.06
C SER A 647 -17.55 4.92 28.57
N ILE A 648 -18.61 4.56 29.30
CA ILE A 648 -19.53 3.48 28.97
C ILE A 648 -20.93 4.09 28.88
N GLU A 649 -21.52 4.04 27.70
CA GLU A 649 -22.88 4.54 27.43
C GLU A 649 -23.76 3.36 27.04
N SER A 650 -24.83 3.12 27.81
CA SER A 650 -25.84 2.12 27.49
C SER A 650 -27.17 2.77 27.17
N ALA A 651 -27.92 2.18 26.24
CA ALA A 651 -29.29 2.55 25.94
C ALA A 651 -30.19 1.31 25.93
N ASP A 652 -31.39 1.44 26.49
CA ASP A 652 -32.41 0.40 26.45
C ASP A 652 -33.36 0.55 25.25
N HIS A 653 -34.26 -0.42 25.07
CA HIS A 653 -35.28 -0.39 23.99
C HIS A 653 -36.34 0.69 24.16
N ASP A 654 -36.47 1.28 25.35
CA ASP A 654 -37.42 2.36 25.66
C ASP A 654 -36.79 3.75 25.38
N GLY A 655 -35.53 3.80 24.92
CA GLY A 655 -34.78 5.01 24.60
C GLY A 655 -34.12 5.67 25.82
N VAL A 656 -34.12 5.00 26.98
CA VAL A 656 -33.47 5.49 28.19
C VAL A 656 -31.98 5.19 28.11
N SER A 657 -31.16 6.23 28.23
CA SER A 657 -29.71 6.11 28.23
C SER A 657 -29.13 6.31 29.63
N SER A 658 -28.02 5.62 29.89
CA SER A 658 -27.20 5.80 31.09
C SER A 658 -25.73 5.84 30.68
N SER A 659 -24.95 6.69 31.34
CA SER A 659 -23.52 6.85 31.07
C SER A 659 -22.73 6.73 32.37
N ARG A 660 -21.58 6.10 32.29
CA ARG A 660 -20.61 5.99 33.38
C ARG A 660 -19.22 6.29 32.86
N GLU A 661 -18.56 7.25 33.47
CA GLU A 661 -17.15 7.54 33.21
C GLU A 661 -16.27 6.89 34.28
N ILE A 662 -15.17 6.29 33.84
CA ILE A 662 -14.10 5.76 34.68
C ILE A 662 -12.87 6.64 34.44
N SER A 663 -12.57 7.49 35.42
CA SER A 663 -11.35 8.30 35.44
C SER A 663 -10.12 7.44 35.77
N ASP A 664 -8.94 7.90 35.35
CA ASP A 664 -7.64 7.25 35.59
C ASP A 664 -7.56 5.78 35.12
N PHE A 665 -8.20 5.49 33.99
CA PHE A 665 -8.23 4.15 33.41
C PHE A 665 -6.81 3.67 33.05
N LYS A 666 -6.41 2.50 33.52
CA LYS A 666 -5.04 1.99 33.38
C LYS A 666 -4.85 1.30 32.03
N LEU A 667 -3.84 1.76 31.29
CA LEU A 667 -3.36 1.14 30.07
C LEU A 667 -2.03 0.43 30.34
N PHE A 668 -1.72 -0.58 29.53
CA PHE A 668 -0.51 -1.38 29.65
C PHE A 668 0.09 -1.61 28.26
N GLU A 669 1.41 -1.72 28.18
CA GLU A 669 2.13 -1.97 26.92
C GLU A 669 2.35 -3.45 26.66
N ASP A 670 2.34 -4.26 27.72
CA ASP A 670 2.62 -5.68 27.68
C ASP A 670 1.36 -6.54 27.69
N LYS A 671 0.17 -5.94 27.81
CA LYS A 671 -1.12 -6.65 27.90
C LYS A 671 -2.31 -5.75 27.59
N GLU A 672 -3.45 -6.36 27.31
CA GLU A 672 -4.70 -5.66 27.08
C GLU A 672 -5.33 -5.21 28.41
N SER A 673 -5.98 -4.05 28.37
CA SER A 673 -6.71 -3.53 29.52
C SER A 673 -8.06 -4.22 29.62
N VAL A 674 -8.41 -4.71 30.81
CA VAL A 674 -9.67 -5.44 31.05
C VAL A 674 -10.49 -4.67 32.07
N PHE A 675 -11.74 -4.38 31.73
CA PHE A 675 -12.70 -3.76 32.65
C PHE A 675 -13.96 -4.61 32.79
N GLU A 676 -14.43 -4.80 34.02
CA GLU A 676 -15.67 -5.51 34.30
C GLU A 676 -16.80 -4.49 34.54
N PHE A 677 -17.93 -4.69 33.88
CA PHE A 677 -19.10 -3.83 33.99
C PHE A 677 -20.37 -4.66 34.16
N HIS A 678 -21.38 -4.05 34.77
CA HIS A 678 -22.68 -4.66 34.94
C HIS A 678 -23.56 -4.41 33.70
N VAL A 679 -24.20 -5.44 33.19
CA VAL A 679 -25.08 -5.37 32.02
C VAL A 679 -26.48 -4.91 32.46
N PRO A 680 -26.94 -3.71 32.06
CA PRO A 680 -28.25 -3.21 32.44
C PRO A 680 -29.41 -4.07 31.94
N ASP A 681 -30.56 -3.91 32.59
CA ASP A 681 -31.82 -4.48 32.14
C ASP A 681 -32.23 -3.89 30.78
N LYS A 682 -32.81 -4.73 29.90
CA LYS A 682 -33.31 -4.35 28.56
C LYS A 682 -32.27 -3.67 27.67
N LEU A 683 -30.98 -3.98 27.85
CA LEU A 683 -29.90 -3.39 27.06
C LEU A 683 -30.12 -3.63 25.56
N ALA A 684 -30.23 -2.54 24.79
CA ALA A 684 -30.35 -2.56 23.33
C ALA A 684 -29.02 -2.20 22.65
N ASN A 685 -28.27 -1.29 23.27
CA ASN A 685 -27.01 -0.80 22.72
C ASN A 685 -26.03 -0.43 23.84
N ILE A 686 -24.74 -0.71 23.64
CA ILE A 686 -23.66 -0.25 24.52
C ILE A 686 -22.48 0.29 23.70
N ARG A 687 -21.98 1.46 24.09
CA ARG A 687 -20.83 2.15 23.50
C ARG A 687 -19.72 2.31 24.53
N PHE A 688 -18.50 2.01 24.10
CA PHE A 688 -17.28 2.25 24.87
C PHE A 688 -16.45 3.31 24.16
N THR A 689 -15.98 4.31 24.89
CA THR A 689 -15.12 5.37 24.36
C THR A 689 -13.89 5.50 25.25
N LEU A 690 -12.71 5.29 24.67
CA LEU A 690 -11.43 5.57 25.32
C LEU A 690 -10.99 6.98 24.92
N THR A 691 -10.76 7.83 25.90
CA THR A 691 -10.23 9.19 25.71
C THR A 691 -8.93 9.37 26.48
N ALA A 692 -8.01 10.15 25.93
CA ALA A 692 -6.75 10.50 26.57
C ALA A 692 -6.22 11.80 25.99
N LYS A 693 -5.23 12.41 26.65
CA LYS A 693 -4.49 13.56 26.16
C LYS A 693 -3.05 13.20 25.92
N VAL A 694 -2.42 13.84 24.94
CA VAL A 694 -0.96 13.75 24.73
C VAL A 694 -0.37 15.15 24.66
N LYS A 695 0.82 15.35 25.23
CA LYS A 695 1.56 16.60 25.10
C LYS A 695 2.27 16.63 23.75
N ASN A 696 1.82 17.48 22.84
CA ASN A 696 2.51 17.77 21.59
C ASN A 696 3.63 18.79 21.86
N ILE A 697 4.88 18.33 21.79
CA ILE A 697 6.06 19.12 22.14
C ILE A 697 6.31 20.21 21.08
N SER A 698 6.21 19.85 19.79
CA SER A 698 6.47 20.76 18.67
C SER A 698 5.53 21.96 18.63
N ARG A 699 4.29 21.79 19.11
CA ARG A 699 3.26 22.84 19.15
C ARG A 699 3.01 23.42 20.54
N ASP A 700 3.71 22.92 21.56
CA ASP A 700 3.52 23.24 22.97
C ASP A 700 2.03 23.26 23.41
N LYS A 701 1.29 22.21 23.05
CA LYS A 701 -0.13 22.08 23.40
C LYS A 701 -0.49 20.64 23.75
N LYS A 702 -1.55 20.46 24.55
CA LYS A 702 -2.17 19.15 24.75
C LYS A 702 -3.18 18.88 23.64
N GLU A 703 -3.12 17.68 23.07
CA GLU A 703 -4.06 17.21 22.04
C GLU A 703 -4.95 16.13 22.65
N ASP A 704 -6.27 16.28 22.49
CA ASP A 704 -7.24 15.27 22.89
C ASP A 704 -7.30 14.16 21.83
N LEU A 705 -7.20 12.92 22.27
CA LEU A 705 -7.27 11.71 21.45
C LEU A 705 -8.43 10.84 21.94
N SER A 706 -9.16 10.24 21.00
CA SER A 706 -10.27 9.34 21.34
C SER A 706 -10.49 8.26 20.29
N ASP A 707 -10.93 7.10 20.74
CA ASP A 707 -11.47 6.06 19.87
C ASP A 707 -12.66 5.37 20.56
N SER A 708 -13.59 4.81 19.79
CA SER A 708 -14.81 4.21 20.35
C SER A 708 -15.30 3.00 19.57
N ALA A 709 -16.07 2.16 20.25
CA ALA A 709 -16.78 1.05 19.64
C ALA A 709 -18.21 0.93 20.17
N ASN A 710 -19.11 0.50 19.30
CA ASN A 710 -20.53 0.33 19.58
C ASN A 710 -20.95 -1.12 19.38
N PHE A 711 -21.84 -1.61 20.24
CA PHE A 711 -22.38 -2.98 20.23
C PHE A 711 -23.90 -2.93 20.39
N ALA A 712 -24.62 -3.21 19.30
CA ALA A 712 -26.07 -3.39 19.30
C ALA A 712 -26.42 -4.86 19.62
N LEU A 713 -27.51 -5.10 20.34
CA LEU A 713 -28.00 -6.44 20.71
C LEU A 713 -29.51 -6.46 21.01
N ASN A 714 -30.05 -7.67 21.20
CA ASN A 714 -31.44 -7.91 21.62
C ASN A 714 -32.51 -7.33 20.67
N GLY A 715 -32.22 -7.20 19.37
CA GLY A 715 -33.18 -6.67 18.38
C GLY A 715 -34.51 -7.44 18.32
N ILE A 716 -34.55 -8.70 18.75
CA ILE A 716 -35.78 -9.50 18.85
C ILE A 716 -36.82 -8.89 19.80
N GLU A 717 -36.41 -8.09 20.80
CA GLU A 717 -37.34 -7.49 21.77
C GLU A 717 -38.20 -6.37 21.18
N THR A 718 -37.81 -5.80 20.05
CA THR A 718 -38.60 -4.79 19.34
C THR A 718 -39.52 -5.39 18.27
N THR A 719 -39.67 -6.72 18.24
CA THR A 719 -40.44 -7.44 17.20
C THR A 719 -41.47 -8.40 17.81
N LEU A 720 -42.40 -8.87 16.98
CA LEU A 720 -43.36 -9.92 17.34
C LEU A 720 -42.76 -11.34 17.28
N SER A 721 -41.48 -11.49 16.92
CA SER A 721 -40.84 -12.82 16.85
C SER A 721 -40.69 -13.44 18.25
N THR A 722 -40.96 -14.74 18.34
CA THR A 722 -40.85 -15.52 19.58
C THR A 722 -39.76 -16.60 19.53
N GLU A 723 -39.10 -16.74 18.39
CA GLU A 723 -38.07 -17.73 18.13
C GLU A 723 -36.96 -17.15 17.25
N ASP A 724 -35.77 -17.76 17.35
CA ASP A 724 -34.58 -17.41 16.60
C ASP A 724 -33.73 -18.67 16.33
N ILE A 725 -32.71 -18.53 15.51
CA ILE A 725 -31.78 -19.59 15.11
C ILE A 725 -30.36 -19.26 15.52
N PHE A 726 -29.65 -20.27 16.02
CA PHE A 726 -28.29 -20.15 16.53
C PHE A 726 -27.39 -21.20 15.89
N LEU A 727 -26.18 -20.82 15.48
CA LEU A 727 -25.20 -21.76 14.96
C LEU A 727 -24.20 -22.12 16.05
N SER A 728 -23.94 -23.41 16.24
CA SER A 728 -22.87 -23.92 17.11
C SER A 728 -21.90 -24.81 16.35
N HIS A 729 -20.69 -24.96 16.89
CA HIS A 729 -19.65 -25.85 16.36
C HIS A 729 -19.15 -26.73 17.52
N ALA A 730 -19.34 -28.03 17.41
CA ALA A 730 -18.94 -29.00 18.43
C ALA A 730 -18.51 -30.30 17.75
N ASP A 731 -17.52 -30.99 18.31
CA ASP A 731 -17.00 -32.25 17.73
C ASP A 731 -16.61 -32.13 16.22
N ALA A 732 -16.10 -30.96 15.82
CA ALA A 732 -15.78 -30.60 14.43
C ALA A 732 -17.00 -30.61 13.46
N GLU A 733 -18.22 -30.56 13.97
CA GLU A 733 -19.46 -30.46 13.19
C GLU A 733 -20.25 -29.20 13.55
N TYR A 734 -20.88 -28.59 12.55
CA TYR A 734 -21.78 -27.46 12.71
C TYR A 734 -23.21 -27.92 12.92
N LEU A 735 -23.88 -27.30 13.89
CA LEU A 735 -25.28 -27.56 14.21
C LEU A 735 -26.04 -26.23 14.28
N LEU A 736 -27.21 -26.17 13.63
CA LEU A 736 -28.14 -25.06 13.80
C LEU A 736 -29.20 -25.46 14.84
N GLU A 737 -29.44 -24.59 15.82
CA GLU A 737 -30.45 -24.77 16.87
C GLU A 737 -31.55 -23.71 16.71
N ALA A 738 -32.81 -24.13 16.53
CA ALA A 738 -33.99 -23.27 16.53
C ALA A 738 -34.59 -23.22 17.94
N LEU A 739 -34.53 -22.04 18.57
CA LEU A 739 -34.86 -21.85 19.97
C LEU A 739 -35.87 -20.72 20.16
N GLY A 740 -36.76 -20.84 21.15
CA GLY A 740 -37.60 -19.74 21.60
C GLY A 740 -36.85 -18.75 22.49
N LYS A 741 -37.50 -17.63 22.85
CA LYS A 741 -36.94 -16.63 23.77
C LYS A 741 -36.53 -17.21 25.13
N ASN A 742 -37.14 -18.31 25.60
CA ASN A 742 -36.77 -18.99 26.84
C ASN A 742 -35.75 -20.13 26.62
N GLY A 743 -35.13 -20.20 25.43
CA GLY A 743 -34.21 -21.26 25.05
C GLY A 743 -34.89 -22.62 24.83
N GLU A 744 -36.21 -22.69 24.75
CA GLU A 744 -36.93 -23.94 24.50
C GLU A 744 -36.81 -24.36 23.02
N PRO A 745 -36.56 -25.66 22.74
CA PRO A 745 -36.36 -26.13 21.38
C PRO A 745 -37.64 -26.00 20.54
N LYS A 746 -37.50 -25.53 19.31
CA LYS A 746 -38.59 -25.41 18.34
C LYS A 746 -38.47 -26.55 17.33
N ALA A 747 -39.24 -27.61 17.58
CA ALA A 747 -39.24 -28.80 16.72
C ALA A 747 -39.99 -28.55 15.41
N TYR A 748 -39.55 -29.23 14.36
CA TYR A 748 -40.20 -29.25 13.05
C TYR A 748 -40.35 -27.86 12.41
N ARG A 749 -39.42 -26.95 12.66
CA ARG A 749 -39.38 -25.63 12.00
C ARG A 749 -38.68 -25.73 10.65
N PRO A 750 -39.34 -25.39 9.53
CA PRO A 750 -38.70 -25.32 8.23
C PRO A 750 -37.79 -24.10 8.18
N ILE A 751 -36.55 -24.30 7.72
CA ILE A 751 -35.52 -23.27 7.63
C ILE A 751 -34.92 -23.33 6.23
N SER A 752 -34.89 -22.20 5.55
CA SER A 752 -34.22 -22.07 4.25
C SER A 752 -32.76 -21.68 4.44
N PHE A 753 -31.87 -22.32 3.70
CA PHE A 753 -30.45 -22.07 3.70
C PHE A 753 -29.99 -21.57 2.33
N GLU A 754 -29.09 -20.60 2.32
CA GLU A 754 -28.22 -20.28 1.19
C GLU A 754 -26.78 -20.55 1.62
N ILE A 755 -26.08 -21.44 0.93
CA ILE A 755 -24.71 -21.82 1.26
C ILE A 755 -23.77 -21.33 0.16
N LYS A 756 -22.76 -20.53 0.51
CA LYS A 756 -21.72 -20.08 -0.43
C LYS A 756 -20.47 -20.92 -0.30
N HIS A 757 -20.18 -21.70 -1.33
CA HIS A 757 -18.91 -22.42 -1.45
C HIS A 757 -17.81 -21.48 -1.97
N ARG A 758 -16.60 -21.56 -1.40
CA ARG A 758 -15.44 -20.70 -1.74
C ARG A 758 -15.06 -20.74 -3.23
N CYS A 759 -15.24 -21.91 -3.86
CA CYS A 759 -14.82 -22.18 -5.24
C CYS A 759 -15.88 -21.92 -6.32
N PHE A 760 -17.12 -21.61 -5.96
CA PHE A 760 -18.23 -21.50 -6.95
C PHE A 760 -19.01 -20.21 -6.78
N ARG A 761 -19.42 -19.60 -7.89
CA ARG A 761 -20.08 -18.28 -7.88
C ARG A 761 -21.48 -18.34 -7.30
N GLU A 762 -22.20 -19.39 -7.65
CA GLU A 762 -23.59 -19.59 -7.24
C GLU A 762 -23.69 -20.03 -5.77
N THR A 763 -24.76 -19.60 -5.13
CA THR A 763 -25.16 -20.08 -3.81
C THR A 763 -26.00 -21.33 -3.94
N ILE A 764 -25.92 -22.21 -2.95
CA ILE A 764 -26.61 -23.49 -2.92
C ILE A 764 -27.83 -23.34 -2.02
N PRO A 765 -29.06 -23.26 -2.58
CA PRO A 765 -30.27 -23.19 -1.79
C PRO A 765 -30.63 -24.58 -1.25
N VAL A 766 -30.90 -24.69 0.05
CA VAL A 766 -31.34 -25.95 0.69
C VAL A 766 -32.46 -25.66 1.69
N SER A 767 -33.51 -26.46 1.71
CA SER A 767 -34.55 -26.39 2.76
C SER A 767 -34.37 -27.57 3.71
N LEU A 768 -34.17 -27.28 4.99
CA LEU A 768 -34.03 -28.27 6.05
C LEU A 768 -35.08 -28.00 7.14
N GLN A 769 -35.33 -28.97 8.00
CA GLN A 769 -36.29 -28.85 9.10
C GLN A 769 -35.64 -29.26 10.41
N SER A 770 -35.89 -28.51 11.48
CA SER A 770 -35.40 -28.85 12.81
C SER A 770 -36.00 -30.17 13.32
N ASP A 771 -35.19 -30.99 13.99
CA ASP A 771 -35.63 -32.25 14.58
C ASP A 771 -36.46 -32.05 15.87
N VAL A 772 -36.78 -33.14 16.58
CA VAL A 772 -37.52 -33.09 17.86
C VAL A 772 -36.82 -32.27 18.96
N GLN A 773 -35.51 -32.06 18.85
CA GLN A 773 -34.71 -31.24 19.75
C GLN A 773 -34.50 -29.82 19.22
N GLY A 774 -35.15 -29.46 18.11
CA GLY A 774 -34.96 -28.16 17.46
C GLY A 774 -33.63 -28.02 16.73
N ARG A 775 -33.00 -29.12 16.30
CA ARG A 775 -31.65 -29.10 15.72
C ARG A 775 -31.62 -29.48 14.23
N ILE A 776 -30.66 -28.92 13.51
CA ILE A 776 -30.31 -29.29 12.14
C ILE A 776 -28.81 -29.56 12.07
N LYS A 777 -28.41 -30.73 11.56
CA LYS A 777 -27.00 -31.10 11.40
C LYS A 777 -26.47 -30.57 10.06
N LEU A 778 -25.42 -29.75 10.09
CA LEU A 778 -24.80 -29.17 8.89
C LEU A 778 -23.48 -29.85 8.50
N GLY A 779 -22.94 -30.72 9.37
CA GLY A 779 -21.66 -31.40 9.13
C GLY A 779 -20.47 -30.44 9.24
N LYS A 780 -19.34 -30.75 8.61
CA LYS A 780 -18.07 -30.00 8.78
C LYS A 780 -17.99 -28.66 8.05
N LEU A 781 -18.85 -28.43 7.05
CA LEU A 781 -18.84 -27.22 6.21
C LEU A 781 -17.44 -26.87 5.62
N GLU A 782 -16.69 -27.88 5.18
CA GLU A 782 -15.38 -27.69 4.53
C GLU A 782 -15.51 -26.81 3.27
N ASN A 783 -14.58 -25.88 3.07
CA ASN A 783 -14.56 -24.92 1.94
C ASN A 783 -15.78 -23.99 1.81
N ILE A 784 -16.63 -23.90 2.83
CA ILE A 784 -17.74 -22.96 2.85
C ILE A 784 -17.26 -21.58 3.29
N GLU A 785 -17.64 -20.55 2.53
CA GLU A 785 -17.29 -19.16 2.83
C GLU A 785 -18.26 -18.57 3.85
N TRP A 786 -19.56 -18.72 3.61
CA TRP A 786 -20.61 -18.32 4.50
C TRP A 786 -21.85 -19.21 4.33
N ILE A 787 -22.65 -19.31 5.38
CA ILE A 787 -24.00 -19.87 5.35
C ILE A 787 -24.98 -18.79 5.79
N ARG A 788 -26.11 -18.69 5.10
CA ARG A 788 -27.24 -17.89 5.52
C ARG A 788 -28.41 -18.82 5.80
N ALA A 789 -29.07 -18.66 6.93
CA ALA A 789 -30.28 -19.39 7.25
C ALA A 789 -31.41 -18.40 7.57
N SER A 790 -32.63 -18.73 7.14
CA SER A 790 -33.80 -17.89 7.34
C SER A 790 -34.98 -18.68 7.91
N LEU A 791 -35.60 -18.12 8.94
CA LEU A 791 -36.79 -18.61 9.62
C LEU A 791 -37.85 -17.51 9.57
N GLY A 792 -38.81 -17.63 8.63
CA GLY A 792 -39.80 -16.58 8.39
C GLY A 792 -39.13 -15.27 7.92
N SER A 793 -39.32 -14.18 8.66
CA SER A 793 -38.67 -12.88 8.40
C SER A 793 -37.29 -12.72 9.05
N VAL A 794 -36.86 -13.68 9.88
CA VAL A 794 -35.55 -13.64 10.55
C VAL A 794 -34.51 -14.31 9.66
N SER A 795 -33.36 -13.67 9.48
CA SER A 795 -32.25 -14.22 8.68
C SER A 795 -30.91 -13.90 9.33
N HIS A 796 -30.04 -14.90 9.39
CA HIS A 796 -28.69 -14.78 9.95
C HIS A 796 -27.67 -15.32 8.95
N THR A 797 -26.50 -14.67 8.90
CA THR A 797 -25.36 -15.12 8.09
C THR A 797 -24.17 -15.39 8.99
N TRP A 798 -23.61 -16.58 8.91
CA TRP A 798 -22.41 -16.98 9.63
C TRP A 798 -21.29 -17.34 8.65
N PHE A 799 -20.06 -17.09 9.10
CA PHE A 799 -18.85 -17.48 8.40
C PHE A 799 -18.26 -18.67 9.18
N PRO A 800 -18.33 -19.90 8.65
CA PRO A 800 -17.68 -21.05 9.28
C PRO A 800 -16.23 -20.74 9.63
N SER A 801 -15.79 -21.34 10.73
CA SER A 801 -14.55 -21.01 11.39
C SER A 801 -13.32 -21.18 10.49
N LYS A 802 -12.48 -20.14 10.50
CA LYS A 802 -11.21 -20.08 9.81
C LYS A 802 -10.14 -19.62 10.79
N ALA A 803 -8.93 -20.13 10.62
CA ALA A 803 -7.78 -19.58 11.30
C ALA A 803 -7.24 -18.39 10.49
N PHE A 804 -6.87 -17.31 11.18
CA PHE A 804 -6.40 -16.07 10.56
C PHE A 804 -5.04 -15.70 11.11
N VAL A 805 -4.16 -15.21 10.25
CA VAL A 805 -2.87 -14.64 10.62
C VAL A 805 -2.74 -13.34 9.85
N ARG A 806 -2.34 -12.28 10.55
CA ARG A 806 -2.01 -11.02 9.89
C ARG A 806 -0.59 -11.10 9.33
N TYR A 807 -0.44 -10.84 8.03
CA TYR A 807 0.85 -10.77 7.36
C TYR A 807 1.21 -9.33 6.99
N PRO A 808 2.50 -8.95 7.04
CA PRO A 808 2.97 -7.73 6.40
C PRO A 808 2.92 -7.86 4.87
N ALA A 809 2.79 -6.74 4.15
CA ALA A 809 2.85 -6.77 2.69
C ALA A 809 4.29 -6.98 2.19
N ASN A 810 5.29 -6.50 2.94
CA ASN A 810 6.71 -6.63 2.63
C ASN A 810 7.49 -7.21 3.80
N ILE A 811 8.39 -8.13 3.49
CA ILE A 811 9.38 -8.71 4.41
C ILE A 811 10.75 -8.44 3.84
N HIS A 812 11.63 -7.87 4.66
CA HIS A 812 13.03 -7.66 4.34
C HIS A 812 13.87 -8.61 5.20
N ALA A 813 14.84 -9.29 4.59
CA ALA A 813 15.76 -10.17 5.31
C ALA A 813 17.12 -10.23 4.63
N LYS A 814 18.13 -10.79 5.31
CA LYS A 814 19.46 -11.00 4.72
C LYS A 814 19.41 -12.23 3.82
N ALA A 815 20.08 -12.18 2.67
CA ALA A 815 20.16 -13.31 1.77
C ALA A 815 20.81 -14.53 2.46
N GLY A 816 20.26 -15.72 2.22
CA GLY A 816 20.70 -16.96 2.87
C GLY A 816 20.08 -17.26 4.24
N GLU A 817 19.44 -16.29 4.90
CA GLU A 817 18.77 -16.54 6.19
C GLU A 817 17.47 -17.33 6.04
N THR A 818 17.13 -18.11 7.07
CA THR A 818 15.85 -18.83 7.14
C THR A 818 14.74 -17.88 7.57
N ILE A 819 13.77 -17.69 6.69
CA ILE A 819 12.56 -16.91 6.95
C ILE A 819 11.47 -17.87 7.44
N ARG A 820 10.81 -17.51 8.54
CA ARG A 820 9.71 -18.29 9.11
C ARG A 820 8.42 -17.48 9.07
N LEU A 821 7.38 -18.07 8.48
CA LEU A 821 6.06 -17.47 8.39
C LEU A 821 5.02 -18.42 8.99
N PRO A 822 4.30 -18.02 10.04
CA PRO A 822 3.19 -18.83 10.53
C PRO A 822 2.11 -18.96 9.45
N ILE A 823 1.53 -20.14 9.29
CA ILE A 823 0.41 -20.44 8.41
C ILE A 823 -0.74 -20.98 9.26
N PRO A 824 -2.00 -20.58 9.02
CA PRO A 824 -3.14 -21.07 9.79
C PRO A 824 -3.25 -22.61 9.75
N HIS A 825 -3.43 -23.23 10.92
CA HIS A 825 -3.25 -24.68 11.15
C HIS A 825 -4.29 -25.60 10.47
N ASN A 826 -5.50 -25.10 10.16
CA ASN A 826 -6.63 -25.92 9.67
C ASN A 826 -6.57 -26.25 8.15
N PHE A 827 -5.48 -25.91 7.46
CA PHE A 827 -5.26 -26.32 6.07
C PHE A 827 -4.66 -27.73 6.01
N ALA A 828 -5.44 -28.73 6.43
CA ALA A 828 -5.09 -30.13 6.24
C ALA A 828 -5.52 -30.58 4.83
N LEU A 829 -4.60 -31.18 4.07
CA LEU A 829 -4.75 -31.94 2.81
C LEU A 829 -4.61 -31.17 1.46
N SER A 830 -3.40 -30.74 1.09
CA SER A 830 -2.75 -31.04 -0.22
C SER A 830 -1.38 -30.34 -0.36
N THR A 831 -0.51 -30.83 -1.24
CA THR A 831 0.92 -30.48 -1.35
C THR A 831 1.27 -29.09 -1.92
N LEU A 832 0.33 -28.14 -2.03
CA LEU A 832 0.54 -26.87 -2.76
C LEU A 832 -0.09 -25.63 -2.08
N HIS A 833 0.03 -25.48 -0.76
CA HIS A 833 -0.53 -24.34 -0.01
C HIS A 833 0.11 -22.97 -0.33
N PHE A 834 1.29 -22.95 -0.94
CA PHE A 834 1.96 -21.72 -1.32
C PHE A 834 2.64 -21.83 -2.69
N ALA A 835 2.92 -20.68 -3.29
CA ALA A 835 3.86 -20.55 -4.39
C ALA A 835 4.87 -19.45 -4.05
N LEU A 836 6.14 -19.69 -4.33
CA LEU A 836 7.21 -18.72 -4.15
C LEU A 836 7.85 -18.46 -5.52
N PHE A 837 7.81 -17.21 -5.97
CA PHE A 837 8.36 -16.84 -7.26
C PHE A 837 9.49 -15.84 -7.11
N GLU A 838 10.58 -16.08 -7.83
CA GLU A 838 11.65 -15.09 -8.01
C GLU A 838 11.20 -14.03 -9.01
N ARG A 839 11.33 -12.75 -8.65
CA ARG A 839 10.85 -11.62 -9.42
C ARG A 839 11.95 -11.01 -10.31
N ARG A 840 11.52 -10.45 -11.42
CA ARG A 840 12.29 -9.55 -12.31
C ARG A 840 11.39 -8.39 -12.70
N GLY A 841 11.54 -7.25 -12.01
CA GLY A 841 10.64 -6.10 -12.20
C GLY A 841 9.19 -6.46 -11.89
N SER A 842 8.30 -6.39 -12.88
CA SER A 842 6.87 -6.70 -12.73
C SER A 842 6.48 -8.13 -13.14
N THR A 843 7.44 -9.03 -13.33
CA THR A 843 7.20 -10.39 -13.82
C THR A 843 7.99 -11.44 -13.01
N TYR A 844 7.70 -12.73 -13.23
CA TYR A 844 8.39 -13.84 -12.57
C TYR A 844 9.45 -14.51 -13.44
N PHE A 845 10.60 -14.85 -12.85
CA PHE A 845 11.71 -15.53 -13.52
C PHE A 845 11.67 -17.04 -13.32
N ALA A 846 11.55 -17.47 -12.05
CA ALA A 846 11.58 -18.87 -11.66
C ALA A 846 10.60 -19.15 -10.50
N ASN A 847 10.09 -20.37 -10.45
CA ASN A 847 9.41 -20.90 -9.28
C ASN A 847 10.48 -21.44 -8.31
N ARG A 848 10.44 -20.96 -7.07
CA ARG A 848 11.36 -21.30 -5.97
C ARG A 848 10.63 -21.94 -4.79
N SER A 849 9.46 -22.52 -5.03
CA SER A 849 8.66 -23.16 -3.97
C SER A 849 9.36 -24.37 -3.34
N ASP A 850 10.36 -24.94 -4.01
CA ASP A 850 11.27 -25.96 -3.49
C ASP A 850 12.17 -25.46 -2.34
N ALA A 851 12.42 -24.14 -2.26
CA ALA A 851 13.15 -23.52 -1.15
C ALA A 851 12.31 -23.43 0.15
N GLY A 852 11.00 -23.70 0.07
CA GLY A 852 10.06 -23.60 1.18
C GLY A 852 9.55 -24.98 1.63
N SER A 853 9.31 -25.14 2.94
CA SER A 853 8.59 -26.29 3.47
C SER A 853 7.63 -25.87 4.58
N VAL A 854 6.42 -26.45 4.59
CA VAL A 854 5.43 -26.21 5.64
C VAL A 854 5.53 -27.34 6.67
N LYS A 855 5.86 -27.00 7.91
CA LYS A 855 5.93 -27.94 9.03
C LYS A 855 5.24 -27.34 10.25
N ASN A 856 4.28 -28.07 10.81
CA ASN A 856 3.55 -27.67 12.01
C ASN A 856 2.96 -26.24 11.92
N GLY A 857 2.32 -25.86 10.81
CA GLY A 857 1.75 -24.51 10.68
C GLY A 857 2.79 -23.38 10.54
N VAL A 858 4.01 -23.69 10.10
CA VAL A 858 5.04 -22.69 9.77
C VAL A 858 5.63 -23.01 8.41
N LEU A 859 5.67 -22.01 7.53
CA LEU A 859 6.44 -22.01 6.29
C LEU A 859 7.86 -21.55 6.57
N GLU A 860 8.80 -22.46 6.44
CA GLU A 860 10.24 -22.17 6.51
C GLU A 860 10.78 -22.05 5.08
N ILE A 861 11.35 -20.90 4.75
CA ILE A 861 11.99 -20.62 3.46
C ILE A 861 13.48 -20.39 3.72
N SER A 862 14.35 -21.10 3.00
CA SER A 862 15.80 -21.01 3.22
C SER A 862 16.58 -21.13 1.91
N GLY A 863 17.83 -20.68 1.90
CA GLY A 863 18.72 -20.84 0.75
C GLY A 863 18.40 -19.93 -0.46
N LEU A 864 17.62 -18.87 -0.25
CA LEU A 864 17.37 -17.86 -1.29
C LEU A 864 18.54 -16.89 -1.42
N GLU A 865 18.89 -16.57 -2.67
CA GLU A 865 19.87 -15.56 -3.00
C GLU A 865 19.32 -14.14 -2.83
N ALA A 866 20.18 -13.13 -3.01
CA ALA A 866 19.73 -11.75 -2.99
C ALA A 866 18.85 -11.45 -4.23
N GLY A 867 17.73 -10.78 -3.99
CA GLY A 867 16.73 -10.51 -5.01
C GLY A 867 15.36 -10.25 -4.40
N ASP A 868 14.38 -10.07 -5.29
CA ASP A 868 12.98 -9.91 -4.92
C ASP A 868 12.21 -11.18 -5.24
N TYR A 869 11.32 -11.53 -4.33
CA TYR A 869 10.48 -12.72 -4.40
C TYR A 869 9.06 -12.37 -4.00
N ASP A 870 8.08 -13.11 -4.51
CA ASP A 870 6.69 -13.03 -4.09
C ASP A 870 6.24 -14.38 -3.54
N ILE A 871 5.75 -14.38 -2.30
CA ILE A 871 5.11 -15.53 -1.64
C ILE A 871 3.60 -15.38 -1.82
N PHE A 872 2.96 -16.41 -2.36
CA PHE A 872 1.51 -16.51 -2.48
C PHE A 872 1.02 -17.60 -1.54
N LEU A 873 0.25 -17.24 -0.53
CA LEU A 873 -0.50 -18.18 0.30
C LEU A 873 -1.86 -18.39 -0.35
N LYS A 874 -2.05 -19.54 -1.01
CA LYS A 874 -3.19 -19.77 -1.91
C LYS A 874 -4.51 -19.81 -1.16
N ASP A 875 -4.50 -20.35 0.05
CA ASP A 875 -5.71 -20.55 0.83
C ASP A 875 -6.28 -19.27 1.44
N SER A 876 -5.41 -18.37 1.87
CA SER A 876 -5.79 -17.05 2.36
C SER A 876 -5.83 -15.99 1.25
N ASN A 877 -5.44 -16.34 0.02
CA ASN A 877 -5.25 -15.42 -1.10
C ASN A 877 -4.35 -14.22 -0.73
N VAL A 878 -3.30 -14.48 0.06
CA VAL A 878 -2.36 -13.44 0.52
C VAL A 878 -1.10 -13.47 -0.34
N LYS A 879 -0.67 -12.28 -0.79
CA LYS A 879 0.61 -12.06 -1.46
C LYS A 879 1.54 -11.27 -0.54
N ILE A 880 2.75 -11.77 -0.35
CA ILE A 880 3.80 -11.14 0.47
C ILE A 880 5.04 -10.93 -0.39
N ALA A 881 5.52 -9.70 -0.49
CA ALA A 881 6.78 -9.39 -1.15
C ALA A 881 7.95 -9.66 -0.20
N LEU A 882 8.89 -10.50 -0.61
CA LEU A 882 10.10 -10.82 0.13
C LEU A 882 11.30 -10.21 -0.58
N ARG A 883 12.05 -9.31 0.09
CA ARG A 883 13.24 -8.67 -0.47
C ARG A 883 14.47 -9.06 0.31
N LEU A 884 15.48 -9.56 -0.39
CA LEU A 884 16.72 -10.08 0.18
C LEU A 884 17.95 -9.34 -0.35
N THR A 885 18.90 -9.00 0.53
CA THR A 885 20.20 -8.42 0.14
C THR A 885 21.34 -9.04 0.95
N LYS A 886 22.58 -9.03 0.44
CA LYS A 886 23.77 -9.65 1.09
C LYS A 886 24.43 -8.77 2.17
N GLY A 887 23.86 -7.61 2.49
CA GLY A 887 24.43 -6.60 3.38
C GLY A 887 24.53 -6.95 4.86
N GLU A 888 25.13 -6.05 5.64
CA GLU A 888 25.22 -6.15 7.10
C GLU A 888 24.13 -5.35 7.80
N GLU A 889 23.74 -5.76 9.01
CA GLU A 889 22.71 -5.08 9.80
C GLU A 889 23.30 -3.84 10.51
N ILE A 890 22.80 -2.66 10.17
CA ILE A 890 23.28 -1.37 10.66
C ILE A 890 22.07 -0.44 10.86
N GLY A 891 21.85 0.03 12.09
CA GLY A 891 20.83 1.04 12.39
C GLY A 891 19.39 0.62 12.07
N GLY A 892 19.05 -0.67 12.26
CA GLY A 892 17.72 -1.21 11.93
C GLY A 892 17.48 -1.40 10.43
N CYS A 893 18.56 -1.50 9.64
CA CYS A 893 18.52 -1.80 8.21
C CYS A 893 19.56 -2.86 7.86
N ILE A 894 19.36 -3.59 6.76
CA ILE A 894 20.40 -4.40 6.12
C ILE A 894 21.00 -3.58 4.98
N ALA A 895 22.27 -3.23 5.07
CA ALA A 895 22.97 -2.35 4.13
C ALA A 895 23.84 -3.14 3.14
N GLY A 896 23.28 -3.44 1.96
CA GLY A 896 23.97 -4.06 0.83
C GLY A 896 24.00 -3.15 -0.41
N ASN A 897 23.84 -3.73 -1.60
CA ASN A 897 23.61 -2.98 -2.85
C ASN A 897 22.38 -2.08 -2.76
N ARG A 898 21.43 -2.49 -1.91
CA ARG A 898 20.28 -1.73 -1.44
C ARG A 898 20.23 -1.78 0.08
N ILE A 899 19.50 -0.84 0.65
CA ILE A 899 19.30 -0.73 2.09
C ILE A 899 17.85 -1.09 2.38
N LEU A 900 17.64 -2.09 3.22
CA LEU A 900 16.33 -2.63 3.56
C LEU A 900 16.05 -2.41 5.06
N GLU A 901 15.00 -1.66 5.42
CA GLU A 901 14.58 -1.53 6.83
C GLU A 901 14.15 -2.89 7.38
N THR A 902 14.68 -3.29 8.55
CA THR A 902 14.31 -4.53 9.25
C THR A 902 13.21 -4.27 10.27
N ARG A 903 12.47 -5.31 10.63
CA ARG A 903 11.49 -5.27 11.72
C ARG A 903 12.01 -6.06 12.91
N GLU A 904 11.82 -5.50 14.11
CA GLU A 904 12.37 -6.06 15.35
C GLU A 904 11.60 -7.32 15.83
N LEU A 905 10.27 -7.39 15.64
CA LEU A 905 9.47 -8.56 16.04
C LEU A 905 9.33 -9.59 14.91
N LYS A 906 9.48 -10.86 15.28
CA LYS A 906 9.17 -12.01 14.43
C LYS A 906 7.66 -12.12 14.21
N ALA A 907 7.25 -12.79 13.13
CA ALA A 907 5.84 -13.02 12.85
C ALA A 907 5.23 -13.98 13.88
N LEU A 908 4.17 -13.55 14.56
CA LEU A 908 3.45 -14.33 15.57
C LEU A 908 2.39 -15.24 14.92
N GLY A 909 2.31 -16.50 15.36
CA GLY A 909 1.23 -17.40 14.97
C GLY A 909 0.95 -18.52 15.95
N ILE A 910 -0.21 -19.14 15.80
CA ILE A 910 -0.60 -20.34 16.55
C ILE A 910 -0.14 -21.56 15.76
N ARG A 911 0.93 -22.20 16.24
CA ARG A 911 1.62 -23.31 15.57
C ARG A 911 0.84 -24.62 15.68
N LYS A 912 0.36 -24.91 16.90
CA LYS A 912 -0.28 -26.18 17.25
C LYS A 912 -1.23 -26.00 18.42
N ILE A 913 -2.34 -26.73 18.39
CA ILE A 913 -3.26 -26.84 19.51
C ILE A 913 -3.47 -28.32 19.82
N ASP A 914 -3.13 -28.74 21.03
CA ASP A 914 -3.37 -30.09 21.53
C ASP A 914 -4.53 -30.05 22.54
N VAL A 915 -5.65 -30.68 22.20
CA VAL A 915 -6.82 -30.79 23.07
C VAL A 915 -6.82 -32.14 23.78
N SER A 916 -6.70 -32.13 25.10
CA SER A 916 -6.85 -33.32 25.95
C SER A 916 -8.15 -33.29 26.74
N LYS A 917 -8.43 -34.32 27.54
CA LYS A 917 -9.61 -34.33 28.45
C LYS A 917 -9.50 -33.31 29.59
N ALA A 918 -8.28 -32.98 30.02
CA ALA A 918 -8.05 -32.11 31.18
C ALA A 918 -7.66 -30.68 30.79
N SER A 919 -6.86 -30.52 29.74
CA SER A 919 -6.30 -29.23 29.34
C SER A 919 -6.20 -29.07 27.83
N ILE A 920 -5.99 -27.83 27.41
CA ILE A 920 -5.71 -27.43 26.04
C ILE A 920 -4.36 -26.75 26.02
N THR A 921 -3.42 -27.29 25.24
CA THR A 921 -2.07 -26.74 25.09
C THR A 921 -1.97 -26.01 23.77
N VAL A 922 -1.67 -24.72 23.82
CA VAL A 922 -1.48 -23.84 22.66
C VAL A 922 0.01 -23.56 22.53
N SER A 923 0.60 -23.91 21.38
CA SER A 923 2.00 -23.61 21.06
C SER A 923 2.07 -22.49 20.04
N LEU A 924 2.87 -21.47 20.32
CA LEU A 924 3.05 -20.29 19.47
C LEU A 924 4.37 -20.37 18.68
N GLU A 925 4.40 -19.73 17.52
CA GLU A 925 5.62 -19.39 16.78
C GLU A 925 5.84 -17.88 16.89
N GLY A 926 7.09 -17.44 17.03
CA GLY A 926 7.43 -16.02 17.07
C GLY A 926 6.99 -15.27 18.34
N SER A 927 6.76 -15.97 19.46
CA SER A 927 6.39 -15.33 20.74
C SER A 927 7.51 -14.45 21.28
N SER A 928 7.15 -13.29 21.82
CA SER A 928 8.01 -12.35 22.53
C SER A 928 7.52 -12.17 23.97
N GLU A 929 8.23 -11.36 24.76
CA GLU A 929 7.79 -11.02 26.12
C GLU A 929 6.44 -10.27 26.18
N PHE A 930 6.10 -9.56 25.08
CA PHE A 930 4.85 -8.84 24.90
C PHE A 930 3.71 -9.73 24.40
N THR A 931 3.98 -10.98 24.05
CA THR A 931 2.95 -11.87 23.52
C THR A 931 1.93 -12.22 24.59
N ARG A 932 0.65 -12.05 24.26
CA ARG A 932 -0.49 -12.47 25.08
C ARG A 932 -1.45 -13.29 24.25
N VAL A 933 -2.14 -14.22 24.92
CA VAL A 933 -3.26 -14.96 24.33
C VAL A 933 -4.54 -14.67 25.10
N HIS A 934 -5.60 -14.40 24.35
CA HIS A 934 -6.96 -14.35 24.86
C HIS A 934 -7.68 -15.61 24.41
N ALA A 935 -8.31 -16.31 25.35
CA ALA A 935 -9.18 -17.43 25.06
C ALA A 935 -10.61 -17.05 25.47
N VAL A 936 -11.54 -17.15 24.52
CA VAL A 936 -12.97 -16.90 24.78
C VAL A 936 -13.76 -18.14 24.44
N ALA A 937 -14.45 -18.67 25.43
CA ALA A 937 -15.26 -19.86 25.27
C ALA A 937 -16.73 -19.48 25.13
N THR A 938 -17.38 -19.94 24.06
CA THR A 938 -18.80 -19.65 23.75
C THR A 938 -19.59 -20.94 23.47
N ARG A 939 -20.92 -20.83 23.50
CA ARG A 939 -21.85 -21.91 23.13
C ARG A 939 -22.18 -21.88 21.64
N PHE A 940 -22.40 -20.69 21.11
CA PHE A 940 -22.75 -20.38 19.74
C PHE A 940 -21.62 -19.60 19.07
N MET A 941 -21.68 -19.57 17.74
CA MET A 941 -20.77 -18.78 16.92
C MET A 941 -20.89 -17.29 17.29
N PRO A 942 -19.79 -16.62 17.66
CA PRO A 942 -19.83 -15.24 18.11
C PRO A 942 -20.37 -14.29 17.04
N ALA A 943 -21.31 -13.43 17.43
CA ALA A 943 -21.78 -12.35 16.57
C ALA A 943 -20.72 -11.24 16.38
N PHE A 944 -19.81 -11.09 17.34
CA PHE A 944 -18.72 -10.12 17.30
C PHE A 944 -17.39 -10.84 17.04
N SER A 945 -16.77 -10.60 15.88
CA SER A 945 -15.47 -11.20 15.55
C SER A 945 -14.35 -10.63 16.42
N MET A 946 -13.77 -11.47 17.29
CA MET A 946 -12.65 -11.08 18.15
C MET A 946 -11.43 -10.63 17.34
N PHE A 947 -11.09 -11.37 16.28
CA PHE A 947 -9.99 -11.02 15.39
C PHE A 947 -10.19 -9.64 14.79
N SER A 948 -11.36 -9.36 14.21
CA SER A 948 -11.64 -8.05 13.57
C SER A 948 -11.66 -6.90 14.58
N LYS A 949 -12.16 -7.13 15.80
CA LYS A 949 -12.30 -6.11 16.84
C LYS A 949 -10.98 -5.77 17.54
N LEU A 950 -10.04 -6.71 17.62
CA LEU A 950 -8.74 -6.53 18.27
C LEU A 950 -7.56 -6.39 17.28
N ASN A 951 -7.75 -6.62 15.99
CA ASN A 951 -6.75 -6.39 14.94
C ASN A 951 -6.82 -4.95 14.39
N THR A 952 -6.56 -3.94 15.22
CA THR A 952 -6.74 -2.51 14.87
C THR A 952 -5.46 -1.78 14.49
N ILE A 953 -4.31 -2.46 14.55
CA ILE A 953 -3.00 -1.83 14.39
C ILE A 953 -2.66 -1.71 12.90
N ALA A 954 -2.39 -0.52 12.37
CA ALA A 954 -1.83 -0.33 11.02
C ALA A 954 -0.41 0.24 11.14
N ILE A 955 0.61 -0.55 10.78
CA ILE A 955 2.01 -0.13 10.85
C ILE A 955 2.52 0.15 9.44
N PRO A 956 3.33 1.20 9.23
CA PRO A 956 4.02 1.43 7.98
C PRO A 956 4.79 0.20 7.48
N GLU A 957 4.69 -0.06 6.18
CA GLU A 957 5.52 -1.07 5.52
C GLU A 957 7.00 -0.66 5.56
N PRO A 958 7.94 -1.62 5.74
CA PRO A 958 9.35 -1.29 5.83
C PRO A 958 9.83 -0.65 4.53
N TYR A 959 10.63 0.41 4.64
CA TYR A 959 11.12 1.12 3.46
C TYR A 959 12.34 0.43 2.82
N LEU A 960 12.54 0.71 1.53
CA LEU A 960 13.72 0.33 0.76
C LEU A 960 14.40 1.60 0.25
N ILE A 961 15.73 1.60 0.27
CA ILE A 961 16.57 2.65 -0.33
C ILE A 961 17.52 2.00 -1.34
N GLN A 962 17.58 2.56 -2.54
CA GLN A 962 18.59 2.21 -3.54
C GLN A 962 19.67 3.30 -3.55
N PRO A 963 20.83 3.08 -2.90
CA PRO A 963 21.90 4.07 -2.87
C PRO A 963 22.48 4.26 -4.28
N ALA A 964 22.63 5.52 -4.69
CA ALA A 964 23.29 5.88 -5.95
C ALA A 964 24.70 6.41 -5.61
N PRO A 965 25.79 5.79 -6.12
CA PRO A 965 27.12 6.33 -5.93
C PRO A 965 27.27 7.67 -6.67
N PRO A 966 28.11 8.58 -6.16
CA PRO A 966 28.28 9.91 -6.74
C PRO A 966 28.98 9.82 -8.10
N GLN A 967 28.29 10.24 -9.15
CA GLN A 967 28.85 10.26 -10.50
C GLN A 967 29.74 11.49 -10.75
N SER A 968 30.83 11.25 -11.47
CA SER A 968 31.69 12.28 -12.07
C SER A 968 31.25 12.54 -13.52
N PHE A 969 31.33 13.80 -13.95
CA PHE A 969 30.81 14.26 -15.23
C PHE A 969 31.89 14.95 -16.06
N TYR A 970 31.81 14.79 -17.38
CA TYR A 970 32.79 15.28 -18.34
C TYR A 970 32.08 16.09 -19.42
N VAL A 971 32.48 17.34 -19.60
CA VAL A 971 31.96 18.24 -20.63
C VAL A 971 33.13 18.69 -21.49
N ALA A 972 33.08 18.46 -22.79
CA ALA A 972 34.18 18.74 -23.71
C ALA A 972 33.87 19.91 -24.66
N GLY A 973 34.89 20.68 -25.04
CA GLY A 973 34.90 21.48 -26.26
C GLY A 973 34.06 22.76 -26.26
N ARG A 974 33.77 23.34 -25.08
CA ARG A 974 33.03 24.60 -24.92
C ARG A 974 33.85 25.80 -25.41
N ASP A 975 33.19 26.76 -26.07
CA ASP A 975 33.81 28.07 -26.34
C ASP A 975 33.90 28.93 -25.08
N ILE A 976 35.10 29.46 -24.80
CA ILE A 976 35.29 30.43 -23.72
C ILE A 976 34.91 31.84 -24.21
N GLY A 977 34.32 32.66 -23.32
CA GLY A 977 33.94 34.02 -23.66
C GLY A 977 35.15 34.90 -24.05
N ASP A 978 34.91 35.88 -24.91
CA ASP A 978 35.97 36.69 -25.54
C ASP A 978 36.82 37.48 -24.52
N GLU A 979 36.22 37.94 -23.43
CA GLU A 979 36.95 38.63 -22.35
C GLU A 979 37.90 37.70 -21.59
N TYR A 980 37.44 36.49 -21.27
CA TYR A 980 38.28 35.50 -20.58
C TYR A 980 39.40 35.01 -21.49
N ARG A 981 39.10 34.83 -22.79
CA ARG A 981 40.10 34.54 -23.83
C ARG A 981 41.16 35.64 -23.90
N TYR A 982 40.75 36.90 -23.96
CA TYR A 982 41.64 38.06 -24.00
C TYR A 982 42.56 38.12 -22.78
N ILE A 983 42.03 37.88 -21.57
CA ILE A 983 42.82 37.87 -20.32
C ILE A 983 43.89 36.77 -20.36
N LEU A 984 43.52 35.54 -20.78
CA LEU A 984 44.45 34.43 -20.87
C LEU A 984 45.53 34.70 -21.93
N ASP A 985 45.14 35.12 -23.13
CA ASP A 985 46.07 35.42 -24.22
C ASP A 985 47.08 36.50 -23.81
N ARG A 986 46.64 37.54 -23.10
CA ARG A 986 47.54 38.59 -22.57
C ARG A 986 48.43 38.12 -21.42
N LYS A 987 47.96 37.21 -20.56
CA LYS A 987 48.73 36.66 -19.43
C LYS A 987 49.91 35.81 -19.93
N TYR A 988 49.69 34.98 -20.95
CA TYR A 988 50.70 34.04 -21.48
C TYR A 988 51.39 34.51 -22.77
N ALA A 989 51.03 35.68 -23.31
CA ALA A 989 51.76 36.30 -24.41
C ALA A 989 53.23 36.55 -24.04
N LYS A 990 54.12 36.27 -25.00
CA LYS A 990 55.55 36.53 -24.86
C LYS A 990 55.78 38.05 -24.82
N LYS A 991 56.06 38.58 -23.63
CA LYS A 991 56.27 40.02 -23.41
C LYS A 991 57.68 40.40 -23.86
N PHE A 992 57.78 41.15 -24.95
CA PHE A 992 59.03 41.77 -25.38
C PHE A 992 59.12 43.19 -24.80
N PRO A 993 60.26 43.64 -24.26
CA PRO A 993 60.45 45.04 -23.91
C PRO A 993 60.57 45.88 -25.20
N GLY A 994 59.54 46.66 -25.56
CA GLY A 994 59.54 47.53 -26.74
C GLY A 994 58.16 47.95 -27.24
N ASN A 995 58.12 48.95 -28.12
CA ASN A 995 56.90 49.50 -28.73
C ASN A 995 56.16 48.42 -29.56
N MET A 996 54.86 48.25 -29.31
CA MET A 996 53.99 47.20 -29.87
C MET A 996 53.45 47.50 -31.29
N LEU A 997 54.02 48.48 -31.99
CA LEU A 997 53.65 48.75 -33.38
C LEU A 997 54.21 47.67 -34.30
N SER A 998 53.36 47.13 -35.17
CA SER A 998 53.75 46.20 -36.23
C SER A 998 54.86 46.82 -37.07
N ARG A 999 55.94 46.06 -37.34
CA ARG A 999 56.97 46.51 -38.29
C ARG A 999 56.34 46.64 -39.68
N PRO A 1000 56.61 47.72 -40.44
CA PRO A 1000 56.15 47.81 -41.81
C PRO A 1000 56.85 46.75 -42.66
N GLU A 1001 56.07 45.83 -43.23
CA GLU A 1001 56.53 44.83 -44.19
C GLU A 1001 56.29 45.30 -45.63
N LEU A 1002 57.24 45.01 -46.51
CA LEU A 1002 57.23 45.40 -47.92
C LEU A 1002 56.63 44.25 -48.74
N LEU A 1003 55.31 44.20 -48.85
CA LEU A 1003 54.58 43.27 -49.72
C LEU A 1003 53.85 44.03 -50.82
N LEU A 1004 54.39 43.93 -52.04
CA LEU A 1004 53.74 44.34 -53.30
C LEU A 1004 52.75 43.24 -53.72
N ASN A 1005 51.47 43.63 -53.84
CA ASN A 1005 50.26 42.90 -54.28
C ASN A 1005 49.43 42.12 -53.24
N PRO A 1006 48.39 42.76 -52.67
CA PRO A 1006 47.26 42.07 -52.07
C PRO A 1006 46.11 41.90 -53.09
N TRP A 1007 45.59 40.67 -53.23
CA TRP A 1007 44.22 40.46 -53.68
C TRP A 1007 43.27 40.92 -52.57
N SER A 1008 42.31 41.80 -52.88
CA SER A 1008 41.37 42.31 -51.88
C SER A 1008 40.34 41.23 -51.51
N ILE A 1009 40.44 40.66 -50.31
CA ILE A 1009 39.47 39.68 -49.78
C ILE A 1009 38.50 40.31 -48.75
N ARG A 1010 38.17 41.61 -48.87
CA ARG A 1010 36.92 42.30 -48.40
C ARG A 1010 37.16 43.78 -48.09
N LYS A 1011 36.08 44.57 -48.15
CA LYS A 1011 35.98 45.92 -47.57
C LYS A 1011 36.02 45.83 -46.04
N THR A 1012 36.78 46.72 -45.40
CA THR A 1012 36.73 46.94 -43.95
C THR A 1012 35.49 47.77 -43.63
N GLU A 1013 34.50 47.15 -43.00
CA GLU A 1013 33.42 47.85 -42.31
C GLU A 1013 33.75 47.87 -40.82
N THR A 1014 33.71 49.04 -40.20
CA THR A 1014 33.86 49.19 -38.76
C THR A 1014 32.56 48.75 -38.10
N ALA A 1015 32.49 47.48 -37.69
CA ALA A 1015 31.43 47.00 -36.81
C ALA A 1015 31.87 47.17 -35.35
N THR A 1016 31.02 47.79 -34.54
CA THR A 1016 31.09 47.68 -33.07
C THR A 1016 30.79 46.23 -32.72
N ASP A 1017 31.83 45.49 -32.35
CA ASP A 1017 31.71 44.10 -31.91
C ASP A 1017 31.17 44.10 -30.49
N THR A 1018 29.93 43.66 -30.31
CA THR A 1018 29.37 43.36 -28.99
C THR A 1018 29.95 42.03 -28.54
N ALA A 1019 30.80 42.05 -27.51
CA ALA A 1019 31.43 40.85 -26.95
C ALA A 1019 30.39 39.74 -26.74
N GLY A 1020 30.65 38.57 -27.35
CA GLY A 1020 29.77 37.43 -27.23
C GLY A 1020 29.90 36.79 -25.86
N ALA A 1021 28.76 36.54 -25.19
CA ALA A 1021 28.76 35.64 -24.05
C ALA A 1021 29.15 34.23 -24.54
N GLY A 1022 30.15 33.61 -23.90
CA GLY A 1022 30.54 32.23 -24.22
C GLY A 1022 29.40 31.23 -23.96
N GLU A 1023 29.56 30.00 -24.44
CA GLU A 1023 28.54 28.96 -24.25
C GLU A 1023 28.37 28.62 -22.76
N GLY A 1024 27.10 28.59 -22.32
CA GLY A 1024 26.72 28.15 -20.98
C GLY A 1024 27.10 26.68 -20.75
N VAL A 1025 27.48 26.33 -19.52
CA VAL A 1025 27.79 24.93 -19.20
C VAL A 1025 26.50 24.14 -19.12
N ALA A 1026 26.39 23.05 -19.89
CA ALA A 1026 25.28 22.11 -19.78
C ALA A 1026 25.19 21.59 -18.34
N SER A 1027 24.05 21.81 -17.68
CA SER A 1027 23.81 21.34 -16.31
C SER A 1027 23.43 19.87 -16.34
N TYR A 1028 24.32 18.99 -15.87
CA TYR A 1028 23.97 17.61 -15.56
C TYR A 1028 23.53 17.54 -14.11
N LYS A 1029 22.21 17.45 -13.90
CA LYS A 1029 21.63 17.20 -12.58
C LYS A 1029 21.56 15.70 -12.31
N PRO A 1030 21.93 15.23 -11.11
CA PRO A 1030 21.59 13.88 -10.68
C PRO A 1030 20.07 13.72 -10.71
N THR A 1031 19.58 12.57 -11.17
CA THR A 1031 18.20 12.14 -10.88
C THR A 1031 18.10 11.89 -9.37
N ASP A 1032 17.08 12.48 -8.73
CA ASP A 1032 16.79 12.39 -7.29
C ASP A 1032 17.12 11.00 -6.72
N SER A 1033 18.00 10.95 -5.73
CA SER A 1033 18.75 9.75 -5.32
C SER A 1033 18.05 8.85 -4.31
N LEU A 1034 16.76 9.04 -4.03
CA LEU A 1034 16.01 8.19 -3.09
C LEU A 1034 14.54 8.06 -3.53
N SER A 1035 14.16 6.92 -4.12
CA SER A 1035 12.76 6.57 -4.28
C SER A 1035 12.29 5.76 -3.07
N ARG A 1036 11.61 6.41 -2.12
CA ARG A 1036 10.91 5.73 -1.03
C ARG A 1036 9.52 5.32 -1.52
N THR A 1037 9.26 4.03 -1.57
CA THR A 1037 7.95 3.48 -1.90
C THR A 1037 7.38 2.76 -0.69
N GLY A 1038 6.35 3.34 -0.08
CA GLY A 1038 5.53 2.71 0.95
C GLY A 1038 4.07 3.05 0.67
N GLN A 1039 3.25 2.05 0.38
CA GLN A 1039 1.81 2.20 0.25
C GLN A 1039 1.14 1.84 1.58
N TRP A 1040 0.15 2.63 1.96
CA TRP A 1040 -0.76 2.29 3.05
C TRP A 1040 -1.82 1.34 2.53
N ALA A 1041 -1.86 0.12 3.05
CA ALA A 1041 -3.01 -0.75 2.90
C ALA A 1041 -4.08 -0.33 3.92
N VAL A 1042 -5.21 0.16 3.44
CA VAL A 1042 -6.39 0.41 4.27
C VAL A 1042 -7.35 -0.74 4.02
N GLU A 1043 -7.51 -1.61 5.01
CA GLU A 1043 -8.60 -2.59 4.99
C GLU A 1043 -9.94 -1.86 5.14
N LYS A 1044 -10.90 -2.22 4.27
CA LYS A 1044 -12.28 -1.74 4.37
C LYS A 1044 -12.95 -2.41 5.57
N ALA A 1045 -13.35 -1.62 6.55
CA ALA A 1045 -14.24 -2.05 7.61
C ALA A 1045 -15.58 -2.50 7.03
N VAL A 1046 -16.00 -3.72 7.35
CA VAL A 1046 -17.36 -4.20 7.09
C VAL A 1046 -18.28 -3.51 8.08
N ALA A 1047 -19.32 -2.83 7.57
CA ALA A 1047 -20.32 -2.15 8.38
C ALA A 1047 -21.09 -3.15 9.26
N GLY A 1048 -21.30 -2.80 10.54
CA GLY A 1048 -21.98 -3.65 11.51
C GLY A 1048 -23.44 -3.89 11.15
N MET A 1049 -23.86 -5.16 11.22
CA MET A 1049 -25.26 -5.56 11.27
C MET A 1049 -25.82 -5.30 12.67
N ASP A 1050 -27.07 -4.83 12.77
CA ASP A 1050 -27.84 -4.85 14.01
C ASP A 1050 -28.03 -6.31 14.45
N ASN A 1051 -27.63 -6.65 15.69
CA ASN A 1051 -27.69 -8.01 16.18
C ASN A 1051 -29.08 -8.33 16.74
N PHE A 1052 -29.80 -9.21 16.04
CA PHE A 1052 -31.19 -9.57 16.35
C PHE A 1052 -31.33 -10.43 17.61
N SER A 1053 -30.44 -11.41 17.84
CA SER A 1053 -30.69 -12.49 18.81
C SER A 1053 -30.76 -12.02 20.26
N GLY A 1054 -31.69 -12.60 21.03
CA GLY A 1054 -31.77 -12.52 22.50
C GLY A 1054 -31.21 -13.78 23.14
N MET A 1055 -30.28 -13.64 24.09
CA MET A 1055 -29.54 -14.77 24.71
C MET A 1055 -29.73 -14.89 26.22
N ASP A 1056 -30.65 -14.12 26.80
CA ASP A 1056 -30.87 -14.02 28.25
C ASP A 1056 -31.30 -15.35 28.92
N PHE A 1057 -31.68 -16.36 28.12
CA PHE A 1057 -31.99 -17.71 28.58
C PHE A 1057 -30.74 -18.52 28.95
N LEU A 1058 -29.54 -18.06 28.58
CA LEU A 1058 -28.30 -18.69 29.02
C LEU A 1058 -28.10 -18.46 30.52
N GLY A 1059 -27.76 -19.52 31.25
CA GLY A 1059 -27.53 -19.46 32.69
C GLY A 1059 -26.17 -18.86 33.07
N GLU A 1060 -25.19 -18.95 32.17
CA GLU A 1060 -23.87 -18.35 32.29
C GLU A 1060 -23.50 -17.76 30.92
N GLY A 1061 -22.76 -16.65 30.90
CA GLY A 1061 -22.25 -16.05 29.66
C GLY A 1061 -20.90 -16.61 29.26
N ALA A 1062 -20.36 -16.14 28.13
CA ALA A 1062 -19.06 -16.55 27.63
C ALA A 1062 -17.95 -16.38 28.68
N VAL A 1063 -17.03 -17.35 28.70
CA VAL A 1063 -15.84 -17.29 29.56
C VAL A 1063 -14.72 -16.59 28.81
N ILE A 1064 -14.19 -15.51 29.39
CA ILE A 1064 -13.06 -14.76 28.84
C ILE A 1064 -11.84 -14.94 29.75
N LEU A 1065 -10.83 -15.66 29.25
CA LEU A 1065 -9.49 -15.77 29.82
C LEU A 1065 -8.55 -14.83 29.05
N ALA A 1066 -8.35 -13.63 29.57
CA ALA A 1066 -7.52 -12.61 28.93
C ALA A 1066 -6.07 -12.63 29.44
N ASN A 1067 -5.14 -12.14 28.61
CA ASN A 1067 -3.74 -11.88 28.98
C ASN A 1067 -2.97 -13.13 29.44
N LEU A 1068 -3.25 -14.30 28.85
CA LEU A 1068 -2.48 -15.51 29.12
C LEU A 1068 -1.06 -15.32 28.56
N LYS A 1069 -0.05 -15.47 29.44
CA LYS A 1069 1.36 -15.31 29.08
C LYS A 1069 1.93 -16.67 28.66
N PRO A 1070 2.59 -16.77 27.48
CA PRO A 1070 3.30 -17.97 27.11
C PRO A 1070 4.53 -18.19 28.02
N ASP A 1071 4.90 -19.46 28.20
CA ASP A 1071 6.16 -19.84 28.84
C ASP A 1071 7.38 -19.55 27.93
N GLU A 1072 8.59 -19.87 28.41
CA GLU A 1072 9.84 -19.69 27.67
C GLU A 1072 9.91 -20.47 26.34
N LYS A 1073 9.05 -21.48 26.17
CA LYS A 1073 8.94 -22.29 24.95
C LYS A 1073 7.79 -21.82 24.05
N GLY A 1074 7.13 -20.71 24.37
CA GLY A 1074 5.99 -20.21 23.63
C GLY A 1074 4.70 -21.01 23.86
N GLN A 1075 4.58 -21.75 24.97
CA GLN A 1075 3.42 -22.60 25.25
C GLN A 1075 2.50 -22.02 26.32
N ILE A 1076 1.20 -22.29 26.17
CA ILE A 1076 0.14 -21.92 27.11
C ILE A 1076 -0.71 -23.16 27.38
N VAL A 1077 -1.02 -23.40 28.65
CA VAL A 1077 -1.90 -24.50 29.08
C VAL A 1077 -3.15 -23.94 29.70
N ILE A 1078 -4.31 -24.26 29.13
CA ILE A 1078 -5.63 -23.84 29.61
C ILE A 1078 -6.32 -25.04 30.25
N ASP A 1079 -6.71 -24.95 31.52
CA ASP A 1079 -7.53 -25.97 32.18
C ASP A 1079 -8.96 -25.95 31.61
N ARG A 1080 -9.43 -27.10 31.11
CA ARG A 1080 -10.77 -27.22 30.52
C ARG A 1080 -11.88 -26.95 31.52
N LYS A 1081 -11.64 -27.16 32.82
CA LYS A 1081 -12.63 -26.86 33.86
C LYS A 1081 -13.01 -25.37 33.90
N LEU A 1082 -12.10 -24.49 33.51
CA LEU A 1082 -12.35 -23.04 33.47
C LEU A 1082 -13.35 -22.66 32.37
N LEU A 1083 -13.51 -23.50 31.35
CA LEU A 1083 -14.36 -23.21 30.19
C LEU A 1083 -15.84 -23.52 30.44
N GLY A 1084 -16.20 -24.16 31.55
CA GLY A 1084 -17.59 -24.47 31.87
C GLY A 1084 -18.25 -25.42 30.87
N PHE A 1085 -19.46 -25.08 30.42
CA PHE A 1085 -20.23 -25.85 29.43
C PHE A 1085 -20.04 -25.36 27.98
N HIS A 1086 -19.14 -24.40 27.76
CA HIS A 1086 -18.86 -23.86 26.44
C HIS A 1086 -18.13 -24.90 25.60
N GLN A 1087 -18.43 -24.89 24.29
CA GLN A 1087 -17.99 -25.93 23.37
C GLN A 1087 -17.18 -25.37 22.19
N GLN A 1088 -17.09 -24.05 22.08
CA GLN A 1088 -16.26 -23.36 21.11
C GLN A 1088 -15.25 -22.52 21.86
N ILE A 1089 -13.99 -22.54 21.44
CA ILE A 1089 -12.94 -21.70 22.01
C ILE A 1089 -12.30 -20.89 20.91
N HIS A 1090 -12.34 -19.58 21.08
CA HIS A 1090 -11.72 -18.59 20.22
C HIS A 1090 -10.40 -18.16 20.85
N LEU A 1091 -9.29 -18.57 20.25
CA LEU A 1091 -7.93 -18.21 20.68
C LEU A 1091 -7.42 -17.07 19.81
N LEU A 1092 -6.99 -15.99 20.45
CA LEU A 1092 -6.35 -14.85 19.81
C LEU A 1092 -4.98 -14.62 20.44
N ALA A 1093 -3.92 -14.84 19.67
CA ALA A 1093 -2.56 -14.47 20.02
C ALA A 1093 -2.22 -13.07 19.47
N VAL A 1094 -1.68 -12.22 20.32
CA VAL A 1094 -1.35 -10.83 20.01
C VAL A 1094 0.02 -10.45 20.55
N ASP A 1095 0.71 -9.57 19.84
CA ASP A 1095 1.85 -8.79 20.33
C ASP A 1095 1.72 -7.34 19.78
N PRO A 1096 2.65 -6.40 20.01
CA PRO A 1096 2.49 -5.03 19.53
C PRO A 1096 2.32 -4.86 18.00
N LEU A 1097 2.74 -5.83 17.18
CA LEU A 1097 2.73 -5.71 15.71
C LEU A 1097 1.87 -6.78 15.01
N ASN A 1098 1.63 -7.92 15.64
CA ASN A 1098 1.05 -9.11 15.05
C ASN A 1098 -0.25 -9.53 15.75
N THR A 1099 -1.08 -10.26 15.00
CA THR A 1099 -2.32 -10.88 15.49
C THR A 1099 -2.54 -12.21 14.77
N ALA A 1100 -2.83 -13.27 15.52
CA ALA A 1100 -3.20 -14.57 14.99
C ALA A 1100 -4.43 -15.11 15.75
N TYR A 1101 -5.35 -15.73 15.02
CA TYR A 1101 -6.59 -16.26 15.54
C TYR A 1101 -6.78 -17.71 15.10
N GLN A 1102 -7.29 -18.53 16.01
CA GLN A 1102 -7.75 -19.88 15.71
C GLN A 1102 -8.91 -20.24 16.63
N GLU A 1103 -9.90 -20.93 16.08
CA GLU A 1103 -10.99 -21.51 16.85
C GLU A 1103 -10.77 -23.01 17.03
N VAL A 1104 -11.31 -23.53 18.12
CA VAL A 1104 -11.23 -24.93 18.52
C VAL A 1104 -12.61 -25.38 18.95
N SER A 1105 -13.15 -26.40 18.28
CA SER A 1105 -14.36 -27.10 18.72
C SER A 1105 -14.01 -28.13 19.80
N LEU A 1106 -14.79 -28.15 20.88
CA LEU A 1106 -14.75 -29.17 21.92
C LEU A 1106 -15.92 -30.14 21.77
N PRO A 1107 -15.90 -31.28 22.51
CA PRO A 1107 -17.06 -32.14 22.62
C PRO A 1107 -18.29 -31.43 23.16
N GLU A 1108 -19.46 -31.80 22.64
CA GLU A 1108 -20.73 -31.21 23.07
C GLU A 1108 -20.91 -31.32 24.59
N SER A 1109 -21.38 -30.23 25.20
CA SER A 1109 -21.68 -30.15 26.63
C SER A 1109 -23.12 -29.66 26.87
N PRO A 1110 -23.83 -30.13 27.91
CA PRO A 1110 -25.20 -29.70 28.19
C PRO A 1110 -25.27 -28.21 28.57
N VAL A 1111 -26.19 -27.47 27.94
CA VAL A 1111 -26.39 -26.03 28.22
C VAL A 1111 -27.11 -25.83 29.56
N LYS A 1112 -26.56 -24.97 30.42
CA LYS A 1112 -27.27 -24.44 31.58
C LYS A 1112 -28.18 -23.29 31.14
N LYS A 1113 -29.48 -23.39 31.42
CA LYS A 1113 -30.48 -22.38 31.05
C LYS A 1113 -31.04 -21.67 32.28
N ARG A 1114 -31.36 -20.39 32.12
CA ARG A 1114 -32.14 -19.56 33.05
C ARG A 1114 -33.59 -19.51 32.55
N ASP A 1115 -34.54 -19.79 33.43
CA ASP A 1115 -35.96 -19.61 33.10
C ASP A 1115 -36.33 -18.12 33.15
N LEU A 1116 -36.72 -17.58 32.00
CA LEU A 1116 -37.14 -16.19 31.82
C LEU A 1116 -38.64 -16.00 32.05
N ARG A 1117 -39.40 -17.08 32.26
CA ARG A 1117 -40.83 -16.98 32.55
C ARG A 1117 -41.04 -16.35 33.93
N LEU A 1118 -42.19 -15.70 34.10
CA LEU A 1118 -42.61 -15.20 35.40
C LEU A 1118 -42.71 -16.35 36.40
N VAL A 1119 -42.12 -16.17 37.59
CA VAL A 1119 -42.16 -17.15 38.69
C VAL A 1119 -43.61 -17.54 39.05
N LYS A 1120 -44.56 -16.61 38.89
CA LYS A 1120 -46.00 -16.89 38.94
C LYS A 1120 -46.61 -16.43 37.62
N SER A 1121 -47.24 -17.36 36.91
CA SER A 1121 -48.05 -17.00 35.75
C SER A 1121 -49.24 -16.17 36.19
N PHE A 1122 -49.55 -15.15 35.41
CA PHE A 1122 -50.80 -14.43 35.53
C PHE A 1122 -51.96 -15.34 35.15
N ASP A 1123 -53.07 -15.24 35.87
CA ASP A 1123 -54.30 -15.96 35.54
C ASP A 1123 -54.83 -15.45 34.20
N ALA A 1124 -54.78 -16.26 33.15
CA ALA A 1124 -55.18 -15.87 31.81
C ALA A 1124 -56.65 -15.36 31.71
N LYS A 1125 -57.48 -15.62 32.73
CA LYS A 1125 -58.86 -15.12 32.82
C LYS A 1125 -58.99 -13.74 33.47
N LYS A 1126 -57.92 -13.21 34.06
CA LYS A 1126 -57.90 -11.91 34.75
C LYS A 1126 -57.12 -10.89 33.94
N HIS A 1127 -57.52 -9.64 34.04
CA HIS A 1127 -56.77 -8.52 33.47
C HIS A 1127 -55.80 -8.00 34.53
N PHE A 1128 -54.54 -7.89 34.14
CA PHE A 1128 -53.48 -7.34 34.98
C PHE A 1128 -53.00 -6.03 34.36
N ILE A 1129 -52.72 -5.04 35.20
CA ILE A 1129 -52.04 -3.81 34.79
C ILE A 1129 -50.72 -3.76 35.55
N GLU A 1130 -49.63 -3.38 34.88
CA GLU A 1130 -48.39 -3.07 35.57
C GLU A 1130 -48.56 -1.72 36.29
N GLN A 1131 -48.31 -1.70 37.60
CA GLN A 1131 -48.37 -0.48 38.40
C GLN A 1131 -46.97 -0.20 38.96
N ARG A 1132 -46.23 0.72 38.34
CA ARG A 1132 -45.00 1.26 38.91
C ARG A 1132 -45.35 2.16 40.09
N ARG A 1133 -45.15 1.68 41.32
CA ARG A 1133 -45.15 2.53 42.52
C ARG A 1133 -43.77 3.11 42.72
N THR A 1134 -43.67 4.44 42.64
CA THR A 1134 -42.48 5.17 43.06
C THR A 1134 -42.70 5.58 44.51
N ASP A 1135 -42.19 4.80 45.45
CA ASP A 1135 -42.20 5.18 46.86
C ASP A 1135 -41.01 6.12 47.10
N LEU A 1136 -41.30 7.40 47.37
CA LEU A 1136 -40.31 8.37 47.87
C LEU A 1136 -39.86 7.88 49.25
N THR A 1137 -38.70 7.25 49.32
CA THR A 1137 -38.06 6.94 50.60
C THR A 1137 -37.58 8.25 51.21
N PRO A 1138 -38.00 8.62 52.44
CA PRO A 1138 -37.46 9.78 53.11
C PRO A 1138 -35.95 9.58 53.33
N GLN A 1139 -35.19 10.66 53.13
CA GLN A 1139 -33.75 10.76 53.38
C GLN A 1139 -33.34 9.99 54.65
N PRO A 1140 -32.29 9.15 54.63
CA PRO A 1140 -31.76 8.59 55.86
C PRO A 1140 -31.33 9.75 56.78
N PRO A 1141 -31.73 9.77 58.06
CA PRO A 1141 -31.32 10.82 58.97
C PRO A 1141 -29.80 10.81 59.10
N SER A 1142 -29.20 12.00 58.97
CA SER A 1142 -27.79 12.25 59.21
C SER A 1142 -27.36 11.63 60.55
N LEU A 1143 -26.26 10.87 60.53
CA LEU A 1143 -25.52 10.47 61.73
C LEU A 1143 -25.06 11.72 62.48
N LYS A 1144 -25.87 12.16 63.46
CA LYS A 1144 -25.44 12.96 64.60
C LYS A 1144 -25.77 12.13 65.84
N GLY A 1145 -24.73 11.63 66.49
CA GLY A 1145 -24.85 10.74 67.64
C GLY A 1145 -25.43 11.42 68.88
N LYS A 1146 -26.12 10.63 69.70
CA LYS A 1146 -25.82 10.45 71.14
C LYS A 1146 -26.81 9.47 71.80
N GLY A 1147 -26.26 8.62 72.66
CA GLY A 1147 -26.92 7.94 73.80
C GLY A 1147 -27.04 6.43 73.64
N GLU A 1148 -26.79 5.58 74.63
CA GLU A 1148 -26.07 5.64 75.92
C GLU A 1148 -25.97 4.17 76.42
N LYS A 1149 -25.21 3.94 77.50
CA LYS A 1149 -24.79 2.64 78.08
C LYS A 1149 -25.84 1.50 78.24
N ALA A 1150 -25.26 0.29 78.21
CA ALA A 1150 -25.53 -0.93 79.00
C ALA A 1150 -26.61 -1.95 78.56
N GLU A 1151 -26.17 -3.21 78.74
CA GLU A 1151 -26.80 -4.55 78.65
C GLU A 1151 -27.10 -5.16 77.28
#